data_AF-A0AA40A1P0-F1
#
_entry.id   AF-A0AA40A1P0-F1
#
_cell.length_a   1.000
_cell.length_b   1.000
_cell.length_c   1.000
_cell.angle_alpha   90.00
_cell.angle_beta   90.00
_cell.angle_gamma   90.00
#
_symmetry.space_group_name_H-M   'P 1'
#
loop_
_entity.id
_entity.type
_entity.pdbx_description
1 polymer ?
#
loop_
_entity_poly.entity_id
_entity_poly.type
_entity_poly.pdbx_seq_one_letter_code
_entity_poly.pdbx_strand_id
1 'polypeptide(L)'
;MTSSRPSASGTPDILTSAQLHALFDILTHCETYAEVERFKDPATISEYGYPFMRRRPDGKSSYAPDSAVPLLAGLLRGIVLTIPGVRDLPSEFWHDRFQGILTKLSEAELSESYDRGTLGTRKTLATAASAIHETVSRGILGGIPKGVKRNLEGPYDRSRAEDLVRAWEDVVHELVYGDLIDELFECTTKLKSLEEHSPAVRASVDYIIIHLATLIHHVFVLSPEGIYLLKLVESIHKLIPYTMIRQTLRIGNAATMINGMVRLLLAKIGVGAISNWFGLTQNADDGMNLLQRIISLVLSWDSSEFRKSIDKVEKATGGPSKELAAIKQYVDNYDRTRHEATRQDSIVSSISMIAAILKGSDASLLASLSESQHAQCAEYFSSLLAIRDREELARVLCRQNPDLFTKAIKDFVGSFDDMIRIVHEKVDLREHAVSAAETFITDFISTNKPKTTPNGSSTNNDANNQAPSIEDYARLLRRNRHLLYNWLHQIANLCPSISSDFLAWAKDSIKLFRLHQPPPPPIPDPDTTRHTAAGALTQPLQTLFASLPPSLHPSILSTLDAHAAYLTALESLSLARMQHILDDMPPGGILAAPSPSPSNKKSICGPGIFLSRWQQLLDETVVAPEASSGPVRTGRDVKGAPLALGKVGAGREAWDPRGLALAAERGVPRAPGVAVVVEAMGEGFRELVGRLVRNEGAWAGVV
;
A
#
# COMPACT_ATOMS: atom_id res chain seq x y z
N MET A 1 36.38 7.91 58.92
CA MET A 1 36.21 9.04 57.99
C MET A 1 35.39 8.54 56.82
N THR A 2 34.19 9.09 56.67
CA THR A 2 33.09 8.62 55.82
C THR A 2 33.39 8.80 54.34
N SER A 3 33.46 7.68 53.61
CA SER A 3 33.50 7.63 52.15
C SER A 3 32.12 7.97 51.60
N SER A 4 32.04 9.05 50.84
CA SER A 4 30.86 9.51 50.11
C SER A 4 30.39 8.46 49.08
N ARG A 5 29.12 8.06 49.19
CA ARG A 5 28.37 7.42 48.09
C ARG A 5 28.33 8.37 46.89
N PRO A 6 28.49 7.90 45.64
CA PRO A 6 28.17 8.71 44.48
C PRO A 6 26.67 8.97 44.46
N SER A 7 26.29 10.24 44.35
CA SER A 7 24.94 10.72 44.12
C SER A 7 24.38 10.12 42.82
N ALA A 8 23.11 9.69 42.87
CA ALA A 8 22.35 9.25 41.70
C ALA A 8 22.47 10.27 40.56
N SER A 9 22.97 9.81 39.41
CA SER A 9 22.92 10.55 38.15
C SER A 9 21.47 10.81 37.78
N GLY A 10 21.04 12.07 37.75
CA GLY A 10 19.71 12.45 37.27
C GLY A 10 19.53 11.98 35.84
N THR A 11 18.41 11.30 35.55
CA THR A 11 17.98 10.99 34.20
C THR A 11 17.85 12.30 33.41
N PRO A 12 18.36 12.38 32.17
CA PRO A 12 18.22 13.59 31.38
C PRO A 12 16.75 13.83 31.04
N ASP A 13 16.22 14.99 31.43
CA ASP A 13 14.85 15.42 31.07
C ASP A 13 14.74 15.85 29.60
N ILE A 14 15.86 15.93 28.87
CA ILE A 14 15.96 16.40 27.48
C ILE A 14 16.41 15.25 26.57
N LEU A 15 15.64 15.00 25.51
CA LEU A 15 15.94 13.99 24.51
C LEU A 15 16.99 14.50 23.51
N THR A 16 17.87 13.61 23.06
CA THR A 16 18.82 13.91 21.97
C THR A 16 18.11 13.98 20.61
N SER A 17 18.77 14.55 19.60
CA SER A 17 18.23 14.58 18.22
C SER A 17 17.93 13.18 17.68
N ALA A 18 18.78 12.19 17.97
CA ALA A 18 18.57 10.81 17.58
C ALA A 18 17.37 10.16 18.29
N GLN A 19 17.21 10.42 19.60
CA GLN A 19 16.07 9.94 20.38
C GLN A 19 14.75 10.57 19.93
N LEU A 20 14.73 11.87 19.65
CA LEU A 20 13.55 12.56 19.11
C LEU A 20 13.16 12.05 17.73
N HIS A 21 14.14 11.80 16.86
CA HIS A 21 13.90 11.20 15.55
C HIS A 21 13.31 9.79 15.70
N ALA A 22 13.89 8.96 16.57
CA ALA A 22 13.38 7.62 16.87
C ALA A 22 11.96 7.65 17.45
N LEU A 23 11.69 8.55 18.40
CA LEU A 23 10.38 8.75 18.99
C LEU A 23 9.34 9.12 17.92
N PHE A 24 9.67 10.07 17.06
CA PHE A 24 8.79 10.50 15.97
C PHE A 24 8.54 9.39 14.95
N ASP A 25 9.56 8.60 14.60
CA ASP A 25 9.44 7.44 13.72
C ASP A 25 8.52 6.36 14.31
N ILE A 26 8.68 6.02 15.60
CA ILE A 26 7.82 5.04 16.31
C ILE A 26 6.37 5.51 16.31
N LEU A 27 6.12 6.73 16.82
CA LEU A 27 4.75 7.23 17.02
C LEU A 27 4.00 7.38 15.70
N THR A 28 4.67 7.88 14.65
CA THR A 28 4.03 8.03 13.32
C THR A 28 3.73 6.67 12.69
N HIS A 29 4.65 5.71 12.78
CA HIS A 29 4.47 4.36 12.23
C HIS A 29 3.29 3.64 12.90
N CYS A 30 3.28 3.62 14.24
CA CYS A 30 2.24 2.93 15.01
C CYS A 30 0.88 3.62 14.89
N GLU A 31 0.80 4.96 14.96
CA GLU A 31 -0.48 5.66 14.86
C GLU A 31 -1.05 5.58 13.43
N THR A 32 -0.22 5.69 12.39
CA THR A 32 -0.68 5.57 10.99
C THR A 32 -1.33 4.21 10.76
N TYR A 33 -0.69 3.15 11.24
CA TYR A 33 -1.25 1.80 11.11
C TYR A 33 -2.50 1.61 11.97
N ALA A 34 -2.52 2.14 13.20
CA ALA A 34 -3.70 2.11 14.06
C ALA A 34 -4.89 2.82 13.41
N GLU A 35 -4.69 3.97 12.75
CA GLU A 35 -5.72 4.66 11.99
C GLU A 35 -6.27 3.81 10.83
N VAL A 36 -5.40 3.10 10.09
CA VAL A 36 -5.83 2.17 9.04
C VAL A 36 -6.65 1.02 9.63
N GLU A 37 -6.27 0.49 10.79
CA GLU A 37 -7.03 -0.59 11.45
C GLU A 37 -8.39 -0.14 12.01
N ARG A 38 -8.57 1.16 12.33
CA ARG A 38 -9.89 1.70 12.74
C ARG A 38 -10.96 1.50 11.67
N PHE A 39 -10.61 1.41 10.38
CA PHE A 39 -11.58 1.14 9.31
C PHE A 39 -12.18 -0.26 9.33
N LYS A 40 -11.75 -1.13 10.26
CA LYS A 40 -12.51 -2.33 10.61
C LYS A 40 -13.87 -1.97 11.19
N ASP A 41 -13.99 -0.87 11.94
CA ASP A 41 -15.24 -0.38 12.51
C ASP A 41 -16.02 0.48 11.49
N PRO A 42 -17.30 0.13 11.20
CA PRO A 42 -18.16 0.93 10.33
C PRO A 42 -18.38 2.38 10.77
N ALA A 43 -18.24 2.69 12.06
CA ALA A 43 -18.42 4.04 12.57
C ALA A 43 -17.28 4.98 12.16
N THR A 44 -16.06 4.47 11.92
CA THR A 44 -14.84 5.26 11.69
C THR A 44 -14.97 6.27 10.56
N ILE A 45 -15.59 5.89 9.43
CA ILE A 45 -15.74 6.82 8.29
C ILE A 45 -16.63 8.02 8.64
N SER A 46 -17.63 7.83 9.50
CA SER A 46 -18.48 8.93 9.97
C SER A 46 -17.75 9.88 10.93
N GLU A 47 -16.72 9.38 11.60
CA GLU A 47 -15.87 10.15 12.53
C GLU A 47 -14.57 10.67 11.86
N TYR A 48 -14.42 10.47 10.55
CA TYR A 48 -13.28 10.97 9.79
C TYR A 48 -13.21 12.51 9.78
N GLY A 49 -14.36 13.18 9.76
CA GLY A 49 -14.50 14.61 9.52
C GLY A 49 -14.55 14.96 8.02
N TYR A 50 -14.43 16.24 7.68
CA TYR A 50 -14.51 16.71 6.29
C TYR A 50 -13.61 15.87 5.34
N PRO A 51 -14.13 15.38 4.20
CA PRO A 51 -15.43 15.70 3.58
C PRO A 51 -16.60 14.75 3.96
N PHE A 52 -16.39 13.85 4.92
CA PHE A 52 -17.39 12.86 5.36
C PHE A 52 -18.24 13.37 6.51
N MET A 53 -19.53 13.02 6.50
CA MET A 53 -20.49 13.55 7.46
C MET A 53 -20.87 12.53 8.54
N ARG A 54 -20.92 13.01 9.77
CA ARG A 54 -21.56 12.32 10.89
C ARG A 54 -23.03 12.70 10.95
N ARG A 55 -23.90 11.70 11.09
CA ARG A 55 -25.31 11.93 11.43
C ARG A 55 -25.43 12.13 12.94
N ARG A 56 -25.95 13.28 13.36
CA ARG A 56 -26.18 13.59 14.78
C ARG A 56 -27.52 13.01 15.26
N PRO A 57 -27.68 12.80 16.58
CA PRO A 57 -28.94 12.33 17.17
C PRO A 57 -30.14 13.25 16.91
N ASP A 58 -29.89 14.55 16.68
CA ASP A 58 -30.91 15.54 16.32
C ASP A 58 -31.38 15.45 14.85
N GLY A 59 -30.86 14.48 14.09
CA GLY A 59 -31.17 14.27 12.68
C GLY A 59 -30.39 15.15 11.71
N LYS A 60 -29.54 16.08 12.19
CA LYS A 60 -28.71 16.94 11.34
C LYS A 60 -27.38 16.25 11.02
N SER A 61 -26.83 16.54 9.84
CA SER A 61 -25.49 16.09 9.44
C SER A 61 -24.46 17.17 9.71
N SER A 62 -23.30 16.79 10.23
CA SER A 62 -22.15 17.70 10.41
C SER A 62 -20.84 16.96 10.25
N TYR A 63 -19.76 17.67 9.94
CA TYR A 63 -18.42 17.11 10.04
C TYR A 63 -18.04 16.83 11.51
N ALA A 64 -17.31 15.75 11.75
CA ALA A 64 -16.71 15.50 13.05
C ALA A 64 -15.68 16.60 13.38
N PRO A 65 -15.77 17.25 14.54
CA PRO A 65 -14.84 18.33 14.92
C PRO A 65 -13.44 17.79 15.25
N ASP A 66 -13.38 16.56 15.74
CA ASP A 66 -12.19 15.77 16.00
C ASP A 66 -12.20 14.59 15.04
N SER A 67 -11.15 14.44 14.25
CA SER A 67 -11.02 13.29 13.36
C SER A 67 -10.59 12.07 14.17
N ALA A 68 -11.29 10.95 13.99
CA ALA A 68 -10.85 9.66 14.50
C ALA A 68 -9.58 9.15 13.77
N VAL A 69 -9.16 9.76 12.67
CA VAL A 69 -7.99 9.36 11.86
C VAL A 69 -7.23 10.60 11.39
N PRO A 70 -6.61 11.37 12.31
CA PRO A 70 -6.08 12.69 11.99
C PRO A 70 -4.94 12.66 10.95
N LEU A 71 -4.07 11.66 10.91
CA LEU A 71 -3.01 11.58 9.90
C LEU A 71 -3.59 11.40 8.50
N LEU A 72 -4.52 10.44 8.34
CA LEU A 72 -5.20 10.19 7.07
C LEU A 72 -6.03 11.40 6.64
N ALA A 73 -6.76 12.01 7.57
CA ALA A 73 -7.58 13.20 7.31
C ALA A 73 -6.74 14.41 6.90
N GLY A 74 -5.58 14.60 7.53
CA GLY A 74 -4.61 15.62 7.14
C GLY A 74 -4.16 15.43 5.69
N LEU A 75 -3.71 14.22 5.33
CA LEU A 75 -3.28 13.92 3.96
C LEU A 75 -4.39 14.16 2.93
N LEU A 76 -5.60 13.65 3.21
CA LEU A 76 -6.73 13.81 2.31
C LEU A 76 -7.03 15.29 2.07
N ARG A 77 -7.11 16.10 3.14
CA ARG A 77 -7.47 17.52 3.05
C ARG A 77 -6.37 18.37 2.41
N GLY A 78 -5.11 18.16 2.79
CA GLY A 78 -4.02 18.98 2.31
C GLY A 78 -3.58 18.69 0.88
N ILE A 79 -3.64 17.42 0.47
CA ILE A 79 -3.09 16.99 -0.82
C ILE A 79 -4.17 16.50 -1.76
N VAL A 80 -5.05 15.60 -1.32
CA VAL A 80 -5.96 14.90 -2.26
C VAL A 80 -7.13 15.79 -2.69
N LEU A 81 -7.79 16.48 -1.75
CA LEU A 81 -8.94 17.34 -2.05
C LEU A 81 -8.55 18.59 -2.85
N THR A 82 -7.27 18.90 -2.94
CA THR A 82 -6.75 20.10 -3.61
C THR A 82 -6.36 19.82 -5.06
N ILE A 83 -6.30 18.54 -5.46
CA ILE A 83 -5.97 18.12 -6.83
C ILE A 83 -6.99 18.71 -7.81
N PRO A 84 -6.55 19.34 -8.93
CA PRO A 84 -7.43 19.78 -10.00
C PRO A 84 -8.35 18.64 -10.49
N GLY A 85 -9.66 18.89 -10.58
CA GLY A 85 -10.68 17.88 -10.84
C GLY A 85 -11.22 17.21 -9.57
N VAL A 86 -10.37 16.79 -8.62
CA VAL A 86 -10.85 16.23 -7.34
C VAL A 86 -11.51 17.30 -6.47
N ARG A 87 -10.94 18.52 -6.45
CA ARG A 87 -11.53 19.67 -5.75
C ARG A 87 -12.93 20.05 -6.26
N ASP A 88 -13.22 19.69 -7.51
CA ASP A 88 -14.46 20.02 -8.22
C ASP A 88 -15.52 18.90 -8.07
N LEU A 89 -15.20 17.85 -7.31
CA LEU A 89 -16.16 16.79 -7.01
C LEU A 89 -17.34 17.33 -6.18
N PRO A 90 -18.59 16.93 -6.51
CA PRO A 90 -19.74 17.36 -5.75
C PRO A 90 -19.68 16.84 -4.32
N SER A 91 -20.24 17.58 -3.37
CA SER A 91 -20.23 17.19 -1.96
C SER A 91 -20.83 15.79 -1.73
N GLU A 92 -21.87 15.45 -2.49
CA GLU A 92 -22.60 14.19 -2.50
C GLU A 92 -21.73 13.01 -2.94
N PHE A 93 -20.69 13.25 -3.75
CA PHE A 93 -19.70 12.22 -4.05
C PHE A 93 -19.07 11.70 -2.77
N TRP A 94 -18.69 12.60 -1.85
CA TRP A 94 -18.00 12.24 -0.62
C TRP A 94 -18.94 11.64 0.42
N HIS A 95 -19.97 12.39 0.86
CA HIS A 95 -20.76 12.01 2.04
C HIS A 95 -21.92 11.06 1.75
N ASP A 96 -22.36 10.92 0.49
CA ASP A 96 -23.40 9.95 0.09
C ASP A 96 -22.76 8.74 -0.60
N ARG A 97 -22.03 8.96 -1.71
CA ARG A 97 -21.56 7.86 -2.57
C ARG A 97 -20.35 7.14 -2.01
N PHE A 98 -19.25 7.85 -1.79
CA PHE A 98 -17.99 7.26 -1.33
C PHE A 98 -18.09 6.79 0.12
N GLN A 99 -18.65 7.63 1.01
CA GLN A 99 -18.98 7.24 2.38
C GLN A 99 -19.89 5.99 2.41
N GLY A 100 -20.96 5.97 1.62
CA GLY A 100 -21.89 4.83 1.58
C GLY A 100 -21.23 3.53 1.10
N ILE A 101 -20.28 3.60 0.15
CA ILE A 101 -19.49 2.44 -0.27
C ILE A 101 -18.58 1.96 0.87
N LEU A 102 -17.86 2.87 1.53
CA LEU A 102 -16.95 2.53 2.64
C LEU A 102 -17.70 1.97 3.86
N THR A 103 -18.87 2.54 4.19
CA THR A 103 -19.76 2.00 5.24
C THR A 103 -20.22 0.58 4.88
N LYS A 104 -20.64 0.33 3.63
CA LYS A 104 -21.07 -1.02 3.24
C LYS A 104 -19.93 -2.04 3.19
N LEU A 105 -18.72 -1.62 2.80
CA LEU A 105 -17.53 -2.47 2.83
C LEU A 105 -17.11 -2.83 4.27
N SER A 106 -17.26 -1.91 5.22
CA SER A 106 -16.97 -2.17 6.63
C SER A 106 -18.08 -3.01 7.31
N GLU A 107 -19.34 -2.82 6.92
CA GLU A 107 -20.48 -3.65 7.34
C GLU A 107 -20.42 -5.08 6.78
N ALA A 108 -19.82 -5.26 5.59
CA ALA A 108 -19.65 -6.58 4.97
C ALA A 108 -18.78 -7.55 5.79
N GLU A 109 -17.98 -7.01 6.74
CA GLU A 109 -17.21 -7.79 7.70
C GLU A 109 -16.28 -8.81 7.00
N LEU A 110 -15.47 -8.31 6.07
CA LEU A 110 -14.49 -9.14 5.35
C LEU A 110 -13.52 -9.80 6.34
N SER A 111 -13.25 -11.08 6.12
CA SER A 111 -12.44 -11.90 7.02
C SER A 111 -11.03 -11.33 7.27
N GLU A 112 -10.49 -11.59 8.46
CA GLU A 112 -9.16 -11.17 8.88
C GLU A 112 -8.10 -12.25 8.71
N SER A 113 -6.82 -11.85 8.73
CA SER A 113 -5.70 -12.80 8.73
C SER A 113 -5.72 -13.74 9.93
N TYR A 114 -6.27 -13.28 11.06
CA TYR A 114 -6.50 -14.11 12.22
C TYR A 114 -7.48 -15.26 11.90
N ASP A 115 -8.64 -14.94 11.32
CA ASP A 115 -9.69 -15.91 11.00
C ASP A 115 -9.20 -16.99 10.02
N ARG A 116 -8.41 -16.57 9.02
CA ARG A 116 -7.89 -17.45 7.97
C ARG A 116 -6.64 -18.23 8.36
N GLY A 117 -6.02 -17.93 9.50
CA GLY A 117 -4.76 -18.55 9.90
C GLY A 117 -3.56 -18.21 8.99
N THR A 118 -3.67 -17.22 8.11
CA THR A 118 -2.66 -16.82 7.10
C THR A 118 -2.72 -15.31 6.79
N LEU A 119 -1.62 -14.75 6.28
CA LEU A 119 -1.59 -13.36 5.79
C LEU A 119 -2.37 -13.26 4.48
N GLY A 120 -3.40 -12.40 4.44
CA GLY A 120 -4.25 -12.22 3.27
C GLY A 120 -3.89 -10.98 2.47
N THR A 121 -4.25 -10.95 1.18
CA THR A 121 -4.00 -9.82 0.27
C THR A 121 -4.44 -8.47 0.84
N ARG A 122 -5.61 -8.40 1.50
CA ARG A 122 -6.10 -7.17 2.14
C ARG A 122 -5.13 -6.64 3.20
N LYS A 123 -4.59 -7.53 4.05
CA LYS A 123 -3.61 -7.16 5.08
C LYS A 123 -2.30 -6.70 4.44
N THR A 124 -1.84 -7.43 3.43
CA THR A 124 -0.63 -7.08 2.66
C THR A 124 -0.73 -5.70 2.03
N LEU A 125 -1.84 -5.40 1.35
CA LEU A 125 -2.04 -4.10 0.71
C LEU A 125 -2.29 -2.97 1.73
N ALA A 126 -3.04 -3.22 2.81
CA ALA A 126 -3.30 -2.23 3.84
C ALA A 126 -2.03 -1.80 4.59
N THR A 127 -1.18 -2.77 4.94
CA THR A 127 0.13 -2.48 5.58
C THR A 127 1.09 -1.78 4.62
N ALA A 128 1.06 -2.11 3.32
CA ALA A 128 1.84 -1.39 2.30
C ALA A 128 1.39 0.07 2.19
N ALA A 129 0.08 0.30 2.10
CA ALA A 129 -0.51 1.63 2.05
C ALA A 129 -0.19 2.43 3.33
N SER A 130 -0.22 1.78 4.49
CA SER A 130 0.19 2.38 5.77
C SER A 130 1.64 2.84 5.75
N ALA A 131 2.57 2.01 5.29
CA ALA A 131 4.01 2.34 5.22
C ALA A 131 4.32 3.45 4.20
N ILE A 132 3.55 3.55 3.11
CA ILE A 132 3.68 4.67 2.18
C ILE A 132 3.11 5.95 2.82
N HIS A 133 1.93 5.84 3.42
CA HIS A 133 1.26 6.97 4.07
C HIS A 133 2.11 7.56 5.19
N GLU A 134 2.69 6.73 6.06
CA GLU A 134 3.50 7.21 7.19
C GLU A 134 4.69 8.05 6.72
N THR A 135 5.28 7.72 5.56
CA THR A 135 6.43 8.44 4.99
C THR A 135 6.02 9.85 4.57
N VAL A 136 4.84 9.98 3.94
CA VAL A 136 4.27 11.27 3.56
C VAL A 136 3.86 12.08 4.78
N SER A 137 3.15 11.46 5.73
CA SER A 137 2.73 12.13 6.98
C SER A 137 3.93 12.64 7.77
N ARG A 138 5.01 11.85 7.84
CA ARG A 138 6.26 12.25 8.50
C ARG A 138 6.92 13.43 7.80
N GLY A 139 6.92 13.44 6.46
CA GLY A 139 7.43 14.56 5.67
C GLY A 139 6.66 15.86 5.93
N ILE A 140 5.33 15.80 6.07
CA ILE A 140 4.48 16.96 6.32
C ILE A 140 4.59 17.44 7.78
N LEU A 141 4.54 16.52 8.73
CA LEU A 141 4.61 16.85 10.16
C LEU A 141 6.01 17.27 10.60
N GLY A 142 7.05 16.61 10.10
CA GLY A 142 8.43 16.95 10.39
C GLY A 142 8.90 18.16 9.61
N GLY A 143 8.57 18.22 8.31
CA GLY A 143 9.08 19.23 7.39
C GLY A 143 10.55 19.04 7.05
N ILE A 144 10.94 19.61 5.92
CA ILE A 144 12.32 19.68 5.43
C ILE A 144 12.88 21.04 5.86
N PRO A 145 14.09 21.11 6.44
CA PRO A 145 14.68 22.36 6.88
C PRO A 145 15.08 23.22 5.69
N LYS A 146 14.92 24.55 5.82
CA LYS A 146 15.49 25.49 4.86
C LYS A 146 17.01 25.47 4.99
N GLY A 147 17.70 25.01 3.96
CA GLY A 147 19.17 24.96 3.89
C GLY A 147 19.75 25.96 2.90
N VAL A 148 21.05 25.79 2.61
CA VAL A 148 21.73 26.47 1.49
C VAL A 148 21.18 25.92 0.17
N LYS A 149 21.04 26.79 -0.84
CA LYS A 149 20.66 26.39 -2.20
C LYS A 149 21.60 25.30 -2.72
N ARG A 150 21.06 24.22 -3.27
CA ARG A 150 21.82 23.06 -3.73
C ARG A 150 22.28 23.22 -5.17
N ASN A 151 23.45 22.67 -5.49
CA ASN A 151 24.00 22.72 -6.84
C ASN A 151 23.60 21.46 -7.63
N LEU A 152 22.59 21.60 -8.49
CA LEU A 152 22.08 20.50 -9.31
C LEU A 152 23.02 20.12 -10.48
N GLU A 153 23.95 21.01 -10.84
CA GLU A 153 24.99 20.80 -11.87
C GLU A 153 26.29 20.20 -11.30
N GLY A 154 26.28 19.81 -10.02
CA GLY A 154 27.42 19.15 -9.39
C GLY A 154 27.78 17.80 -10.04
N PRO A 155 28.98 17.26 -9.74
CA PRO A 155 29.34 15.91 -10.17
C PRO A 155 28.52 14.88 -9.37
N TYR A 156 27.71 14.06 -10.04
CA TYR A 156 27.01 12.92 -9.45
C TYR A 156 27.40 11.64 -10.18
N ASP A 157 28.09 10.74 -9.48
CA ASP A 157 28.45 9.44 -10.00
C ASP A 157 27.27 8.47 -9.87
N ARG A 158 26.69 8.09 -11.02
CA ARG A 158 25.53 7.20 -11.09
C ARG A 158 25.86 5.73 -10.81
N SER A 159 27.14 5.40 -10.62
CA SER A 159 27.59 4.09 -10.15
C SER A 159 27.71 4.00 -8.63
N ARG A 160 27.58 5.12 -7.90
CA ARG A 160 27.68 5.18 -6.44
C ARG A 160 26.34 5.45 -5.80
N ALA A 161 25.91 4.56 -4.90
CA ALA A 161 24.64 4.70 -4.19
C ALA A 161 24.56 5.98 -3.36
N GLU A 162 25.66 6.40 -2.74
CA GLU A 162 25.76 7.62 -1.93
C GLU A 162 25.48 8.88 -2.76
N ASP A 163 25.97 8.91 -4.01
CA ASP A 163 25.74 10.02 -4.92
C ASP A 163 24.30 10.06 -5.44
N LEU A 164 23.64 8.90 -5.59
CA LEU A 164 22.21 8.84 -5.90
C LEU A 164 21.34 9.35 -4.74
N VAL A 165 21.69 8.98 -3.50
CA VAL A 165 21.01 9.49 -2.29
C VAL A 165 21.20 11.00 -2.17
N ARG A 166 22.44 11.49 -2.33
CA ARG A 166 22.74 12.94 -2.32
C ARG A 166 21.96 13.68 -3.40
N ALA A 167 21.92 13.15 -4.63
CA ALA A 167 21.16 13.75 -5.72
C ALA A 167 19.67 13.86 -5.40
N TRP A 168 19.09 12.80 -4.83
CA TRP A 168 17.69 12.79 -4.42
C TRP A 168 17.41 13.83 -3.34
N GLU A 169 18.25 13.92 -2.31
CA GLU A 169 18.12 14.92 -1.24
C GLU A 169 18.22 16.36 -1.77
N ASP A 170 19.19 16.62 -2.66
CA ASP A 170 19.38 17.94 -3.27
C ASP A 170 18.21 18.31 -4.19
N VAL A 171 17.69 17.37 -4.98
CA VAL A 171 16.49 17.57 -5.81
C VAL A 171 15.26 17.83 -4.94
N VAL A 172 15.03 17.05 -3.89
CA VAL A 172 13.91 17.26 -2.97
C VAL A 172 14.00 18.63 -2.30
N HIS A 173 15.20 19.07 -1.89
CA HIS A 173 15.40 20.41 -1.33
C HIS A 173 15.00 21.51 -2.33
N GLU A 174 15.46 21.43 -3.58
CA GLU A 174 15.14 22.43 -4.61
C GLU A 174 13.69 22.35 -5.11
N LEU A 175 13.01 21.19 -5.01
CA LEU A 175 11.57 21.10 -5.22
C LEU A 175 10.80 21.87 -4.13
N VAL A 176 11.25 21.75 -2.88
CA VAL A 176 10.55 22.33 -1.72
C VAL A 176 10.83 23.82 -1.59
N TYR A 177 12.08 24.26 -1.72
CA TYR A 177 12.51 25.64 -1.46
C TYR A 177 13.00 26.42 -2.68
N GLY A 178 13.39 25.73 -3.76
CA GLY A 178 13.88 26.35 -5.00
C GLY A 178 12.79 26.50 -6.06
N ASP A 179 13.24 26.72 -7.29
CA ASP A 179 12.38 26.91 -8.49
C ASP A 179 12.30 25.64 -9.35
N LEU A 180 12.82 24.51 -8.87
CA LEU A 180 12.96 23.28 -9.65
C LEU A 180 11.62 22.74 -10.15
N ILE A 181 10.51 22.95 -9.43
CA ILE A 181 9.18 22.54 -9.92
C ILE A 181 8.84 23.29 -11.22
N ASP A 182 9.05 24.61 -11.25
CA ASP A 182 8.80 25.42 -12.44
C ASP A 182 9.73 24.99 -13.59
N GLU A 183 11.02 24.78 -13.29
CA GLU A 183 12.03 24.32 -14.26
C GLU A 183 11.70 22.94 -14.85
N LEU A 184 11.20 21.99 -14.03
CA LEU A 184 10.81 20.66 -14.52
C LEU A 184 9.56 20.72 -15.40
N PHE A 185 8.58 21.56 -15.07
CA PHE A 185 7.42 21.77 -15.95
C PHE A 185 7.85 22.41 -17.28
N GLU A 186 8.76 23.40 -17.25
CA GLU A 186 9.35 23.97 -18.45
C GLU A 186 10.13 22.92 -19.27
N CYS A 187 10.92 22.07 -18.60
CA CYS A 187 11.64 20.96 -19.20
C CYS A 187 10.70 20.01 -19.95
N THR A 188 9.55 19.66 -19.38
CA THR A 188 8.58 18.79 -20.06
C THR A 188 8.03 19.39 -21.35
N THR A 189 8.04 20.71 -21.52
CA THR A 189 7.64 21.36 -22.78
C THR A 189 8.79 21.38 -23.81
N LYS A 190 10.02 21.62 -23.36
CA LYS A 190 11.16 21.94 -24.25
C LYS A 190 12.06 20.75 -24.59
N LEU A 191 12.25 19.82 -23.65
CA LEU A 191 13.23 18.74 -23.77
C LEU A 191 12.57 17.41 -24.15
N LYS A 192 13.38 16.43 -24.53
CA LYS A 192 12.91 15.08 -24.89
C LYS A 192 12.87 14.12 -23.71
N SER A 193 13.43 14.52 -22.57
CA SER A 193 13.46 13.74 -21.34
C SER A 193 13.73 14.63 -20.13
N LEU A 194 13.29 14.21 -18.94
CA LEU A 194 13.56 14.94 -17.68
C LEU A 194 15.05 14.87 -17.31
N GLU A 195 15.73 13.80 -17.71
CA GLU A 195 17.15 13.57 -17.43
C GLU A 195 18.10 14.52 -18.17
N GLU A 196 17.59 15.30 -19.13
CA GLU A 196 18.34 16.36 -19.81
C GLU A 196 18.43 17.66 -18.99
N HIS A 197 17.60 17.81 -17.94
CA HIS A 197 17.58 19.02 -17.12
C HIS A 197 18.92 19.28 -16.41
N SER A 198 19.36 18.34 -15.57
CA SER A 198 20.61 18.45 -14.80
C SER A 198 21.16 17.07 -14.44
N PRO A 199 22.47 16.95 -14.12
CA PRO A 199 23.07 15.75 -13.56
C PRO A 199 22.35 15.23 -12.30
N ALA A 200 21.94 16.11 -11.38
CA ALA A 200 21.21 15.72 -10.17
C ALA A 200 19.84 15.11 -10.47
N VAL A 201 19.08 15.71 -11.40
CA VAL A 201 17.77 15.17 -11.82
C VAL A 201 17.93 13.80 -12.48
N ARG A 202 18.95 13.63 -13.32
CA ARG A 202 19.25 12.34 -13.96
C ARG A 202 19.58 11.25 -12.93
N ALA A 203 20.41 11.56 -11.94
CA ALA A 203 20.73 10.64 -10.84
C ALA A 203 19.50 10.35 -9.96
N SER A 204 18.65 11.36 -9.71
CA SER A 204 17.39 11.19 -8.97
C SER A 204 16.40 10.28 -9.69
N VAL A 205 16.30 10.35 -11.02
CA VAL A 205 15.49 9.41 -11.80
C VAL A 205 15.98 7.97 -11.64
N ASP A 206 17.30 7.75 -11.63
CA ASP A 206 17.88 6.42 -11.35
C ASP A 206 17.50 5.92 -9.95
N TYR A 207 17.61 6.79 -8.94
CA TYR A 207 17.19 6.52 -7.56
C TYR A 207 15.70 6.11 -7.49
N ILE A 208 14.79 6.86 -8.12
CA ILE A 208 13.35 6.58 -8.15
C ILE A 208 13.08 5.22 -8.82
N ILE A 209 13.72 4.96 -9.98
CA ILE A 209 13.53 3.70 -10.72
C ILE A 209 13.92 2.49 -9.86
N ILE A 210 15.03 2.57 -9.12
CA ILE A 210 15.49 1.46 -8.25
C ILE A 210 14.48 1.21 -7.11
N HIS A 211 13.96 2.26 -6.48
CA HIS A 211 12.97 2.11 -5.41
C HIS A 211 11.63 1.56 -5.93
N LEU A 212 11.14 2.04 -7.08
CA LEU A 212 9.95 1.51 -7.72
C LEU A 212 10.12 0.04 -8.14
N ALA A 213 11.28 -0.30 -8.72
CA ALA A 213 11.60 -1.68 -9.08
C ALA A 213 11.62 -2.60 -7.86
N THR A 214 12.17 -2.12 -6.75
CA THR A 214 12.20 -2.86 -5.49
C THR A 214 10.79 -3.07 -4.92
N LEU A 215 9.95 -2.03 -4.93
CA LEU A 215 8.56 -2.13 -4.50
C LEU A 215 7.78 -3.15 -5.33
N ILE A 216 7.91 -3.09 -6.66
CA ILE A 216 7.26 -4.04 -7.57
C ILE A 216 7.76 -5.47 -7.30
N HIS A 217 9.07 -5.68 -7.17
CA HIS A 217 9.65 -6.98 -6.85
C HIS A 217 9.12 -7.51 -5.50
N HIS A 218 9.04 -6.67 -4.49
CA HIS A 218 8.50 -7.08 -3.19
C HIS A 218 7.03 -7.52 -3.29
N VAL A 219 6.19 -6.74 -3.98
CA VAL A 219 4.75 -7.04 -4.15
C VAL A 219 4.50 -8.31 -4.97
N PHE A 220 5.22 -8.52 -6.07
CA PHE A 220 4.90 -9.58 -7.04
C PHE A 220 5.78 -10.82 -6.96
N VAL A 221 6.98 -10.74 -6.35
CA VAL A 221 7.93 -11.86 -6.26
C VAL A 221 8.08 -12.34 -4.81
N LEU A 222 8.33 -11.44 -3.86
CA LEU A 222 8.59 -11.81 -2.45
C LEU A 222 7.32 -12.06 -1.64
N SER A 223 6.25 -11.33 -1.93
CA SER A 223 4.96 -11.52 -1.26
C SER A 223 4.39 -12.90 -1.60
N PRO A 224 3.85 -13.64 -0.61
CA PRO A 224 3.20 -14.92 -0.87
C PRO A 224 2.02 -14.81 -1.85
N GLU A 225 1.42 -13.62 -1.96
CA GLU A 225 0.29 -13.34 -2.84
C GLU A 225 0.69 -12.84 -4.23
N GLY A 226 1.99 -12.65 -4.51
CA GLY A 226 2.47 -12.00 -5.72
C GLY A 226 2.07 -12.70 -7.03
N ILE A 227 2.22 -14.04 -7.07
CA ILE A 227 1.81 -14.86 -8.24
C ILE A 227 0.29 -14.78 -8.46
N TYR A 228 -0.48 -14.73 -7.37
CA TYR A 228 -1.92 -14.58 -7.43
C TYR A 228 -2.32 -13.19 -7.96
N LEU A 229 -1.71 -12.13 -7.44
CA LEU A 229 -1.93 -10.75 -7.92
C LEU A 229 -1.59 -10.61 -9.41
N LEU A 230 -0.52 -11.26 -9.88
CA LEU A 230 -0.17 -11.27 -11.29
C LEU A 230 -1.27 -11.92 -12.16
N LYS A 231 -1.83 -13.05 -11.73
CA LYS A 231 -2.96 -13.69 -12.43
C LYS A 231 -4.20 -12.79 -12.44
N LEU A 232 -4.45 -12.06 -11.36
CA LEU A 232 -5.54 -11.08 -11.29
C LEU A 232 -5.35 -9.97 -12.33
N VAL A 233 -4.15 -9.40 -12.41
CA VAL A 233 -3.77 -8.38 -13.41
C VAL A 233 -3.93 -8.94 -14.83
N GLU A 234 -3.48 -10.18 -15.08
CA GLU A 234 -3.63 -10.83 -16.40
C GLU A 234 -5.10 -11.04 -16.78
N SER A 235 -5.93 -11.49 -15.84
CA SER A 235 -7.37 -11.69 -16.04
C SER A 235 -8.09 -10.37 -16.35
N ILE A 236 -7.79 -9.30 -15.60
CA ILE A 236 -8.35 -7.97 -15.86
C ILE A 236 -7.89 -7.46 -17.23
N HIS A 237 -6.60 -7.53 -17.53
CA HIS A 237 -6.01 -7.07 -18.80
C HIS A 237 -6.68 -7.72 -20.02
N LYS A 238 -6.99 -9.02 -19.96
CA LYS A 238 -7.68 -9.76 -21.03
C LYS A 238 -9.13 -9.32 -21.24
N LEU A 239 -9.78 -8.78 -20.23
CA LEU A 239 -11.20 -8.40 -20.27
C LEU A 239 -11.43 -6.94 -20.72
N ILE A 240 -10.38 -6.10 -20.69
CA ILE A 240 -10.49 -4.70 -21.12
C ILE A 240 -10.71 -4.63 -22.64
N PRO A 241 -11.79 -3.99 -23.13
CA PRO A 241 -12.09 -3.92 -24.56
C PRO A 241 -11.30 -2.79 -25.24
N TYR A 242 -9.97 -2.90 -25.29
CA TYR A 242 -9.09 -1.86 -25.83
C TYR A 242 -9.51 -1.37 -27.23
N THR A 243 -9.94 -2.27 -28.10
CA THR A 243 -10.41 -1.91 -29.44
C THR A 243 -11.66 -1.03 -29.43
N MET A 244 -12.64 -1.32 -28.58
CA MET A 244 -13.84 -0.48 -28.44
C MET A 244 -13.48 0.88 -27.83
N ILE A 245 -12.64 0.90 -26.80
CA ILE A 245 -12.18 2.15 -26.18
C ILE A 245 -11.49 3.02 -27.23
N ARG A 246 -10.56 2.46 -28.02
CA ARG A 246 -9.88 3.16 -29.11
C ARG A 246 -10.86 3.64 -30.20
N GLN A 247 -11.93 2.89 -30.49
CA GLN A 247 -12.98 3.30 -31.44
C GLN A 247 -13.81 4.47 -30.92
N THR A 248 -14.25 4.44 -29.65
CA THR A 248 -14.99 5.53 -29.03
C THR A 248 -14.17 6.82 -28.97
N LEU A 249 -12.88 6.72 -28.66
CA LEU A 249 -11.95 7.86 -28.69
C LEU A 249 -11.71 8.43 -30.09
N ARG A 250 -12.16 7.78 -31.19
CA ARG A 250 -12.10 8.37 -32.54
C ARG A 250 -13.16 9.44 -32.79
N ILE A 251 -14.18 9.52 -31.94
CA ILE A 251 -15.29 10.46 -32.09
C ILE A 251 -14.74 11.87 -31.83
N GLY A 252 -14.67 12.72 -32.86
CA GLY A 252 -14.05 14.04 -32.73
C GLY A 252 -14.78 15.02 -31.79
N ASN A 253 -16.09 14.88 -31.59
CA ASN A 253 -16.83 15.73 -30.65
C ASN A 253 -16.67 15.19 -29.22
N ALA A 254 -16.00 15.95 -28.36
CA ALA A 254 -15.68 15.52 -27.00
C ALA A 254 -16.91 15.13 -26.16
N ALA A 255 -18.00 15.89 -26.19
CA ALA A 255 -19.20 15.56 -25.45
C ALA A 255 -19.83 14.24 -25.90
N THR A 256 -19.85 13.97 -27.22
CA THR A 256 -20.30 12.69 -27.77
C THR A 256 -19.35 11.56 -27.39
N MET A 257 -18.03 11.81 -27.42
CA MET A 257 -17.01 10.84 -27.00
C MET A 257 -17.20 10.46 -25.53
N ILE A 258 -17.27 11.44 -24.63
CA ILE A 258 -17.41 11.23 -23.17
C ILE A 258 -18.70 10.45 -22.90
N ASN A 259 -19.83 10.87 -23.50
CA ASN A 259 -21.09 10.13 -23.38
C ASN A 259 -20.97 8.70 -23.94
N GLY A 260 -20.28 8.52 -25.05
CA GLY A 260 -19.99 7.20 -25.62
C GLY A 260 -19.16 6.34 -24.67
N MET A 261 -18.14 6.91 -24.03
CA MET A 261 -17.25 6.20 -23.10
C MET A 261 -17.97 5.86 -21.79
N VAL A 262 -18.72 6.81 -21.23
CA VAL A 262 -19.59 6.58 -20.06
C VAL A 262 -20.63 5.51 -20.37
N ARG A 263 -21.22 5.50 -21.57
CA ARG A 263 -22.13 4.43 -21.98
C ARG A 263 -21.41 3.09 -22.15
N LEU A 264 -20.23 3.07 -22.77
CA LEU A 264 -19.45 1.84 -22.94
C LEU A 264 -19.11 1.18 -21.60
N LEU A 265 -18.68 1.97 -20.62
CA LEU A 265 -18.20 1.47 -19.32
C LEU A 265 -19.33 1.29 -18.30
N LEU A 266 -20.30 2.23 -18.27
CA LEU A 266 -21.26 2.39 -17.19
C LEU A 266 -22.73 2.16 -17.60
N ALA A 267 -23.04 1.96 -18.89
CA ALA A 267 -24.39 1.54 -19.26
C ALA A 267 -24.64 0.13 -18.71
N LYS A 268 -25.82 -0.05 -18.12
CA LYS A 268 -26.28 -1.37 -17.68
C LYS A 268 -26.53 -2.21 -18.91
N ILE A 269 -25.87 -3.37 -18.98
CA ILE A 269 -25.91 -4.20 -20.18
C ILE A 269 -26.91 -5.33 -19.94
N GLY A 270 -27.95 -5.41 -20.78
CA GLY A 270 -28.90 -6.51 -20.74
C GLY A 270 -28.24 -7.84 -21.16
N VAL A 271 -28.76 -8.95 -20.64
CA VAL A 271 -28.23 -10.31 -20.85
C VAL A 271 -28.01 -10.65 -22.34
N GLY A 272 -28.84 -10.14 -23.24
CA GLY A 272 -28.80 -10.43 -24.67
C GLY A 272 -27.70 -9.74 -25.49
N ALA A 273 -27.13 -8.62 -25.03
CA ALA A 273 -26.17 -7.83 -25.84
C ALA A 273 -24.72 -8.38 -25.79
N ILE A 274 -24.41 -9.28 -24.85
CA ILE A 274 -23.04 -9.75 -24.56
C ILE A 274 -22.92 -11.28 -24.56
N SER A 275 -23.98 -12.04 -24.85
CA SER A 275 -23.84 -13.48 -25.13
C SER A 275 -22.80 -13.76 -26.23
N ASN A 276 -22.54 -12.80 -27.13
CA ASN A 276 -21.48 -12.83 -28.13
C ASN A 276 -20.12 -12.27 -27.69
N TRP A 277 -20.06 -11.49 -26.61
CA TRP A 277 -18.81 -10.87 -26.16
C TRP A 277 -18.16 -11.81 -25.14
N PHE A 278 -17.36 -12.72 -25.69
CA PHE A 278 -16.61 -13.81 -25.06
C PHE A 278 -17.36 -15.08 -24.63
N GLY A 279 -18.69 -15.20 -24.79
CA GLY A 279 -19.40 -16.47 -24.55
C GLY A 279 -19.30 -17.03 -23.12
N LEU A 280 -18.88 -16.21 -22.15
CA LEU A 280 -18.43 -16.67 -20.82
C LEU A 280 -19.49 -16.53 -19.71
N THR A 281 -20.71 -16.11 -20.00
CA THR A 281 -21.75 -15.95 -18.95
C THR A 281 -23.13 -16.33 -19.49
N GLN A 282 -23.59 -17.55 -19.18
CA GLN A 282 -24.97 -17.95 -19.46
C GLN A 282 -25.99 -17.39 -18.44
N ASN A 283 -25.53 -16.83 -17.32
CA ASN A 283 -26.37 -16.30 -16.24
C ASN A 283 -25.88 -14.89 -15.81
N ALA A 284 -26.09 -13.86 -16.64
CA ALA A 284 -25.77 -12.50 -16.23
C ALA A 284 -26.90 -11.94 -15.36
N ASP A 285 -26.58 -11.48 -14.15
CA ASP A 285 -27.50 -10.71 -13.31
C ASP A 285 -27.93 -9.44 -14.06
N ASP A 286 -29.23 -9.25 -14.26
CA ASP A 286 -29.80 -8.07 -14.92
C ASP A 286 -29.39 -6.80 -14.16
N GLY A 287 -28.56 -5.95 -14.77
CA GLY A 287 -28.33 -4.58 -14.30
C GLY A 287 -26.90 -4.17 -13.92
N MET A 288 -25.88 -4.99 -14.16
CA MET A 288 -24.46 -4.58 -14.02
C MET A 288 -23.96 -3.80 -15.24
N ASN A 289 -23.06 -2.83 -15.02
CA ASN A 289 -22.28 -2.23 -16.09
C ASN A 289 -21.02 -3.06 -16.45
N LEU A 290 -20.25 -2.65 -17.46
CA LEU A 290 -19.07 -3.38 -17.91
C LEU A 290 -18.00 -3.49 -16.81
N LEU A 291 -17.68 -2.41 -16.09
CA LEU A 291 -16.68 -2.42 -15.02
C LEU A 291 -17.09 -3.36 -13.89
N GLN A 292 -18.35 -3.27 -13.45
CA GLN A 292 -18.92 -4.14 -12.43
C GLN A 292 -18.92 -5.61 -12.88
N ARG A 293 -19.16 -5.87 -14.17
CA ARG A 293 -19.12 -7.22 -14.73
C ARG A 293 -17.70 -7.79 -14.77
N ILE A 294 -16.70 -6.99 -15.14
CA ILE A 294 -15.29 -7.41 -15.08
C ILE A 294 -14.92 -7.77 -13.65
N ILE A 295 -15.24 -6.91 -12.68
CA ILE A 295 -15.00 -7.16 -11.25
C ILE A 295 -15.71 -8.45 -10.82
N SER A 296 -17.01 -8.58 -11.08
CA SER A 296 -17.80 -9.74 -10.67
C SER A 296 -17.33 -11.05 -11.31
N LEU A 297 -16.90 -11.02 -12.58
CA LEU A 297 -16.43 -12.19 -13.30
C LEU A 297 -15.09 -12.68 -12.75
N VAL A 298 -14.15 -11.76 -12.54
CA VAL A 298 -12.84 -12.07 -11.98
C VAL A 298 -12.97 -12.62 -10.56
N LEU A 299 -13.83 -12.02 -9.72
CA LEU A 299 -14.14 -12.54 -8.38
C LEU A 299 -14.81 -13.91 -8.43
N SER A 300 -15.71 -14.15 -9.40
CA SER A 300 -16.39 -15.44 -9.57
C SER A 300 -15.44 -16.57 -9.99
N TRP A 301 -14.52 -16.29 -10.92
CA TRP A 301 -13.47 -17.23 -11.31
C TRP A 301 -12.62 -17.62 -10.11
N ASP A 302 -12.23 -16.65 -9.30
CA ASP A 302 -11.43 -16.91 -8.11
C ASP A 302 -12.23 -17.72 -7.07
N SER A 303 -13.50 -17.39 -6.82
CA SER A 303 -14.39 -18.19 -5.95
C SER A 303 -14.55 -19.64 -6.44
N SER A 304 -14.54 -19.88 -7.76
CA SER A 304 -14.70 -21.24 -8.30
C SER A 304 -13.56 -22.19 -7.91
N GLU A 305 -12.37 -21.66 -7.65
CA GLU A 305 -11.20 -22.46 -7.25
C GLU A 305 -11.27 -22.85 -5.77
N PHE A 306 -11.73 -21.94 -4.91
CA PHE A 306 -12.05 -22.25 -3.51
C PHE A 306 -13.21 -23.25 -3.40
N ARG A 307 -14.21 -23.19 -4.30
CA ARG A 307 -15.30 -24.19 -4.33
C ARG A 307 -14.78 -25.61 -4.60
N LYS A 308 -13.75 -25.76 -5.46
CA LYS A 308 -13.11 -27.07 -5.68
C LYS A 308 -12.43 -27.60 -4.42
N SER A 309 -11.82 -26.72 -3.62
CA SER A 309 -11.22 -27.08 -2.33
C SER A 309 -12.28 -27.56 -1.34
N ILE A 310 -13.38 -26.81 -1.22
CA ILE A 310 -14.56 -27.20 -0.43
C ILE A 310 -15.09 -28.58 -0.86
N ASP A 311 -15.34 -28.77 -2.16
CA ASP A 311 -15.85 -30.04 -2.69
C ASP A 311 -14.94 -31.22 -2.37
N LYS A 312 -13.61 -31.00 -2.39
CA LYS A 312 -12.61 -32.01 -2.04
C LYS A 312 -12.69 -32.40 -0.57
N VAL A 313 -12.83 -31.42 0.33
CA VAL A 313 -12.95 -31.67 1.78
C VAL A 313 -14.29 -32.34 2.11
N GLU A 314 -15.40 -31.89 1.52
CA GLU A 314 -16.74 -32.46 1.76
C GLU A 314 -16.87 -33.92 1.26
N LYS A 315 -16.17 -34.29 0.18
CA LYS A 315 -16.18 -35.64 -0.39
C LYS A 315 -15.13 -36.58 0.21
N ALA A 316 -14.29 -36.09 1.14
CA ALA A 316 -13.26 -36.92 1.76
C ALA A 316 -13.87 -38.06 2.58
N THR A 317 -13.48 -39.31 2.28
CA THR A 317 -13.97 -40.48 3.01
C THR A 317 -13.49 -40.46 4.46
N GLY A 318 -14.41 -40.50 5.42
CA GLY A 318 -14.10 -40.38 6.85
C GLY A 318 -13.85 -38.94 7.34
N GLY A 319 -14.20 -37.93 6.53
CA GLY A 319 -14.08 -36.51 6.89
C GLY A 319 -15.09 -36.04 7.95
N PRO A 320 -14.85 -34.87 8.57
CA PRO A 320 -15.60 -34.38 9.73
C PRO A 320 -16.93 -33.69 9.36
N SER A 321 -17.91 -34.46 8.86
CA SER A 321 -19.14 -33.90 8.27
C SER A 321 -19.98 -33.02 9.20
N LYS A 322 -20.08 -33.37 10.50
CA LYS A 322 -20.88 -32.60 11.47
C LYS A 322 -20.20 -31.28 11.82
N GLU A 323 -18.88 -31.30 11.90
CA GLU A 323 -18.04 -30.15 12.18
C GLU A 323 -18.05 -29.17 11.00
N LEU A 324 -17.98 -29.65 9.77
CA LEU A 324 -18.13 -28.82 8.57
C LEU A 324 -19.50 -28.12 8.55
N ALA A 325 -20.58 -28.82 8.94
CA ALA A 325 -21.91 -28.22 9.04
C ALA A 325 -21.98 -27.12 10.11
N ALA A 326 -21.36 -27.32 11.28
CA ALA A 326 -21.28 -26.31 12.34
C ALA A 326 -20.47 -25.08 11.89
N ILE A 327 -19.35 -25.28 11.19
CA ILE A 327 -18.53 -24.20 10.62
C ILE A 327 -19.32 -23.40 9.59
N LYS A 328 -20.04 -24.08 8.69
CA LYS A 328 -20.88 -23.41 7.69
C LYS A 328 -22.00 -22.61 8.36
N GLN A 329 -22.64 -23.18 9.38
CA GLN A 329 -23.67 -22.48 10.15
C GLN A 329 -23.12 -21.22 10.84
N TYR A 330 -21.90 -21.29 11.37
CA TYR A 330 -21.21 -20.14 11.93
C TYR A 330 -21.02 -19.04 10.88
N VAL A 331 -20.46 -19.37 9.71
CA VAL A 331 -20.20 -18.38 8.65
C VAL A 331 -21.48 -17.75 8.10
N ASP A 332 -22.55 -18.53 7.91
CA ASP A 332 -23.76 -18.08 7.21
C ASP A 332 -24.76 -17.36 8.14
N ASN A 333 -24.83 -17.72 9.43
CA ASN A 333 -25.95 -17.33 10.29
C ASN A 333 -25.57 -16.47 11.50
N TYR A 334 -24.28 -16.30 11.80
CA TYR A 334 -23.85 -15.58 13.01
C TYR A 334 -23.60 -14.10 12.67
N ASP A 335 -23.83 -13.24 13.65
CA ASP A 335 -23.60 -11.81 13.52
C ASP A 335 -22.15 -11.44 13.88
N ARG A 336 -21.79 -10.21 13.52
CA ARG A 336 -20.47 -9.65 13.81
C ARG A 336 -20.09 -9.71 15.29
N THR A 337 -21.04 -9.47 16.18
CA THR A 337 -20.81 -9.53 17.63
C THR A 337 -20.33 -10.91 18.04
N ARG A 338 -20.96 -11.97 17.52
CA ARG A 338 -20.60 -13.34 17.85
C ARG A 338 -19.32 -13.78 17.15
N HIS A 339 -19.04 -13.30 15.94
CA HIS A 339 -17.75 -13.51 15.29
C HIS A 339 -16.59 -12.92 16.09
N GLU A 340 -16.71 -11.67 16.54
CA GLU A 340 -15.69 -11.00 17.35
C GLU A 340 -15.53 -11.68 18.72
N ALA A 341 -16.64 -12.06 19.38
CA ALA A 341 -16.57 -12.79 20.65
C ALA A 341 -15.86 -14.15 20.50
N THR A 342 -16.10 -14.87 19.40
CA THR A 342 -15.45 -16.16 19.12
C THR A 342 -13.96 -15.96 18.84
N ARG A 343 -13.61 -14.92 18.10
CA ARG A 343 -12.20 -14.53 17.86
C ARG A 343 -11.51 -14.19 19.18
N GLN A 344 -12.15 -13.42 20.04
CA GLN A 344 -11.59 -13.07 21.35
C GLN A 344 -11.43 -14.29 22.27
N ASP A 345 -12.38 -15.25 22.27
CA ASP A 345 -12.19 -16.52 23.01
C ASP A 345 -11.01 -17.31 22.43
N SER A 346 -10.85 -17.36 21.11
CA SER A 346 -9.69 -18.00 20.47
C SER A 346 -8.36 -17.38 20.93
N ILE A 347 -8.29 -16.04 20.98
CA ILE A 347 -7.08 -15.32 21.43
C ILE A 347 -6.78 -15.60 22.90
N VAL A 348 -7.77 -15.38 23.78
CA VAL A 348 -7.58 -15.48 25.24
C VAL A 348 -7.34 -16.93 25.66
N SER A 349 -8.10 -17.87 25.11
CA SER A 349 -7.98 -19.30 25.42
C SER A 349 -6.84 -19.99 24.67
N SER A 350 -6.14 -19.31 23.75
CA SER A 350 -5.06 -19.88 22.92
C SER A 350 -5.49 -21.19 22.23
N ILE A 351 -6.63 -21.12 21.57
CA ILE A 351 -7.21 -22.21 20.76
C ILE A 351 -7.42 -21.72 19.33
N SER A 352 -7.43 -22.63 18.35
CA SER A 352 -7.70 -22.21 16.97
C SER A 352 -9.14 -21.71 16.79
N MET A 353 -9.38 -20.99 15.68
CA MET A 353 -10.74 -20.58 15.30
C MET A 353 -11.69 -21.75 15.16
N ILE A 354 -11.23 -22.88 14.60
CA ILE A 354 -12.03 -24.10 14.49
C ILE A 354 -12.42 -24.63 15.87
N ALA A 355 -11.47 -24.66 16.80
CA ALA A 355 -11.74 -25.12 18.16
C ALA A 355 -12.72 -24.19 18.89
N ALA A 356 -12.58 -22.87 18.73
CA ALA A 356 -13.50 -21.89 19.31
C ALA A 356 -14.92 -22.02 18.74
N ILE A 357 -15.06 -22.16 17.41
CA ILE A 357 -16.35 -22.34 16.73
C ILE A 357 -17.05 -23.63 17.19
N LEU A 358 -16.32 -24.75 17.23
CA LEU A 358 -16.88 -26.04 17.64
C LEU A 358 -17.23 -26.03 19.13
N LYS A 359 -16.37 -25.52 20.01
CA LYS A 359 -16.66 -25.36 21.45
C LYS A 359 -17.90 -24.51 21.70
N GLY A 360 -18.10 -23.45 20.93
CA GLY A 360 -19.28 -22.58 21.02
C GLY A 360 -20.57 -23.19 20.44
N SER A 361 -20.45 -24.25 19.63
CA SER A 361 -21.59 -24.94 19.01
C SER A 361 -21.94 -26.23 19.76
N ASP A 362 -20.98 -27.15 19.86
CA ASP A 362 -21.08 -28.42 20.60
C ASP A 362 -19.66 -28.89 20.99
N ALA A 363 -19.35 -28.87 22.28
CA ALA A 363 -18.04 -29.25 22.80
C ALA A 363 -17.68 -30.73 22.55
N SER A 364 -18.67 -31.61 22.30
CA SER A 364 -18.41 -33.02 21.98
C SER A 364 -17.74 -33.20 20.62
N LEU A 365 -18.05 -32.32 19.65
CA LEU A 365 -17.44 -32.31 18.32
C LEU A 365 -15.94 -32.03 18.39
N LEU A 366 -15.53 -31.13 19.29
CA LEU A 366 -14.11 -30.84 19.50
C LEU A 366 -13.37 -32.01 20.15
N ALA A 367 -14.02 -32.71 21.09
CA ALA A 367 -13.41 -33.83 21.80
C ALA A 367 -13.14 -35.05 20.90
N SER A 368 -13.94 -35.23 19.83
CA SER A 368 -13.77 -36.32 18.87
C SER A 368 -12.85 -36.01 17.69
N LEU A 369 -12.38 -34.76 17.56
CA LEU A 369 -11.70 -34.28 16.36
C LEU A 369 -10.22 -34.70 16.34
N SER A 370 -9.80 -35.41 15.28
CA SER A 370 -8.38 -35.67 15.05
C SER A 370 -7.65 -34.43 14.52
N GLU A 371 -6.32 -34.41 14.63
CA GLU A 371 -5.50 -33.33 14.07
C GLU A 371 -5.65 -33.20 12.55
N SER A 372 -5.77 -34.32 11.83
CA SER A 372 -6.01 -34.32 10.38
C SER A 372 -7.38 -33.78 10.01
N GLN A 373 -8.42 -34.11 10.77
CA GLN A 373 -9.77 -33.58 10.57
C GLN A 373 -9.83 -32.09 10.93
N HIS A 374 -9.10 -31.66 11.95
CA HIS A 374 -8.96 -30.24 12.29
C HIS A 374 -8.33 -29.43 11.16
N ALA A 375 -7.25 -29.93 10.55
CA ALA A 375 -6.63 -29.30 9.39
C ALA A 375 -7.60 -29.20 8.19
N GLN A 376 -8.40 -30.25 7.95
CA GLN A 376 -9.46 -30.24 6.93
C GLN A 376 -10.53 -29.18 7.24
N CYS A 377 -10.97 -29.06 8.49
CA CYS A 377 -11.89 -28.02 8.93
C CYS A 377 -11.31 -26.62 8.75
N ALA A 378 -10.01 -26.42 9.01
CA ALA A 378 -9.32 -25.15 8.80
C ALA A 378 -9.24 -24.76 7.31
N GLU A 379 -8.91 -25.73 6.44
CA GLU A 379 -8.93 -25.55 4.97
C GLU A 379 -10.33 -25.18 4.47
N TYR A 380 -11.35 -25.89 4.96
CA TYR A 380 -12.75 -25.63 4.64
C TYR A 380 -13.20 -24.24 5.08
N PHE A 381 -12.95 -23.89 6.35
CA PHE A 381 -13.31 -22.59 6.91
C PHE A 381 -12.66 -21.43 6.15
N SER A 382 -11.35 -21.52 5.89
CA SER A 382 -10.68 -20.46 5.15
C SER A 382 -11.16 -20.36 3.69
N SER A 383 -11.55 -21.48 3.06
CA SER A 383 -12.13 -21.48 1.71
C SER A 383 -13.54 -20.88 1.70
N LEU A 384 -14.37 -21.16 2.71
CA LEU A 384 -15.67 -20.52 2.89
C LEU A 384 -15.54 -19.00 3.05
N LEU A 385 -14.64 -18.55 3.92
CA LEU A 385 -14.36 -17.13 4.11
C LEU A 385 -13.85 -16.46 2.83
N ALA A 386 -13.04 -17.17 2.03
CA ALA A 386 -12.57 -16.67 0.74
C ALA A 386 -13.72 -16.44 -0.24
N ILE A 387 -14.67 -17.39 -0.33
CA ILE A 387 -15.84 -17.26 -1.20
C ILE A 387 -16.76 -16.14 -0.70
N ARG A 388 -17.09 -16.13 0.60
CA ARG A 388 -17.92 -15.10 1.25
C ARG A 388 -17.38 -13.71 0.96
N ASP A 389 -16.09 -13.46 1.21
CA ASP A 389 -15.49 -12.14 1.01
C ASP A 389 -15.63 -11.65 -0.45
N ARG A 390 -15.48 -12.55 -1.43
CA ARG A 390 -15.61 -12.22 -2.87
C ARG A 390 -17.05 -11.94 -3.25
N GLU A 391 -17.98 -12.70 -2.70
CA GLU A 391 -19.42 -12.51 -2.91
C GLU A 391 -19.89 -11.19 -2.28
N GLU A 392 -19.40 -10.85 -1.09
CA GLU A 392 -19.66 -9.57 -0.43
C GLU A 392 -19.05 -8.38 -1.17
N LEU A 393 -17.80 -8.49 -1.66
CA LEU A 393 -17.19 -7.47 -2.52
C LEU A 393 -18.02 -7.24 -3.80
N ALA A 394 -18.46 -8.32 -4.46
CA ALA A 394 -19.34 -8.23 -5.62
C ALA A 394 -20.72 -7.65 -5.24
N ARG A 395 -21.26 -7.97 -4.06
CA ARG A 395 -22.52 -7.42 -3.57
C ARG A 395 -22.43 -5.90 -3.40
N VAL A 396 -21.39 -5.41 -2.74
CA VAL A 396 -21.21 -3.98 -2.45
C VAL A 396 -20.86 -3.18 -3.70
N LEU A 397 -19.95 -3.66 -4.55
CA LEU A 397 -19.49 -2.89 -5.72
C LEU A 397 -20.37 -3.07 -6.96
N CYS A 398 -20.99 -4.24 -7.14
CA CYS A 398 -21.61 -4.61 -8.41
C CYS A 398 -23.13 -4.81 -8.33
N ARG A 399 -23.69 -5.22 -7.18
CA ARG A 399 -25.12 -5.57 -7.03
C ARG A 399 -25.90 -4.63 -6.13
N GLN A 400 -25.28 -3.57 -5.65
CA GLN A 400 -25.89 -2.67 -4.68
C GLN A 400 -27.05 -1.86 -5.28
N ASN A 401 -28.14 -1.73 -4.51
CA ASN A 401 -29.23 -0.80 -4.78
C ASN A 401 -29.36 0.21 -3.61
N PRO A 402 -29.27 1.54 -3.84
CA PRO A 402 -28.89 2.20 -5.09
C PRO A 402 -27.43 1.90 -5.48
N ASP A 403 -27.16 1.96 -6.79
CA ASP A 403 -25.83 1.73 -7.36
C ASP A 403 -24.93 2.95 -7.12
N LEU A 404 -24.31 2.98 -5.94
CA LEU A 404 -23.40 4.06 -5.54
C LEU A 404 -22.09 4.02 -6.32
N PHE A 405 -21.62 2.83 -6.73
CA PHE A 405 -20.37 2.68 -7.48
C PHE A 405 -20.45 3.34 -8.85
N THR A 406 -21.45 3.01 -9.65
CA THR A 406 -21.66 3.64 -10.97
C THR A 406 -21.84 5.16 -10.83
N LYS A 407 -22.59 5.58 -9.81
CA LYS A 407 -22.79 6.99 -9.47
C LYS A 407 -21.46 7.67 -9.13
N ALA A 408 -20.63 7.07 -8.29
CA ALA A 408 -19.33 7.65 -7.90
C ALA A 408 -18.41 7.82 -9.12
N ILE A 409 -18.33 6.82 -10.01
CA ILE A 409 -17.53 6.92 -11.23
C ILE A 409 -18.07 8.02 -12.17
N LYS A 410 -19.38 8.21 -12.27
CA LYS A 410 -19.97 9.29 -13.08
C LYS A 410 -19.61 10.68 -12.56
N ASP A 411 -19.70 10.90 -11.24
CA ASP A 411 -19.30 12.17 -10.64
C ASP A 411 -17.81 12.41 -10.83
N PHE A 412 -16.99 11.36 -10.67
CA PHE A 412 -15.56 11.43 -10.92
C PHE A 412 -15.27 11.83 -12.36
N VAL A 413 -15.81 11.14 -13.36
CA VAL A 413 -15.64 11.52 -14.78
C VAL A 413 -16.16 12.94 -15.05
N GLY A 414 -17.30 13.30 -14.47
CA GLY A 414 -17.89 14.64 -14.61
C GLY A 414 -17.01 15.75 -14.04
N SER A 415 -16.34 15.51 -12.91
CA SER A 415 -15.41 16.49 -12.31
C SER A 415 -14.17 16.76 -13.17
N PHE A 416 -13.84 15.84 -14.09
CA PHE A 416 -12.76 15.99 -15.06
C PHE A 416 -13.27 16.32 -16.48
N ASP A 417 -14.57 16.63 -16.69
CA ASP A 417 -15.16 16.78 -18.04
C ASP A 417 -14.42 17.84 -18.88
N ASP A 418 -14.21 19.03 -18.33
CA ASP A 418 -13.50 20.12 -19.00
C ASP A 418 -12.06 19.72 -19.37
N MET A 419 -11.36 19.06 -18.45
CA MET A 419 -10.00 18.58 -18.69
C MET A 419 -9.97 17.50 -19.78
N ILE A 420 -10.86 16.51 -19.70
CA ILE A 420 -10.98 15.43 -20.69
C ILE A 420 -11.27 16.03 -22.06
N ARG A 421 -12.15 17.03 -22.13
CA ARG A 421 -12.47 17.73 -23.37
C ARG A 421 -11.25 18.43 -23.97
N ILE A 422 -10.55 19.25 -23.19
CA ILE A 422 -9.36 19.98 -23.65
C ILE A 422 -8.28 19.01 -24.14
N VAL A 423 -8.02 17.93 -23.39
CA VAL A 423 -7.03 16.92 -23.78
C VAL A 423 -7.48 16.20 -25.05
N HIS A 424 -8.74 15.76 -25.14
CA HIS A 424 -9.21 15.03 -26.32
C HIS A 424 -9.14 15.88 -27.59
N GLU A 425 -9.49 17.16 -27.52
CA GLU A 425 -9.47 18.05 -28.69
C GLU A 425 -8.06 18.22 -29.28
N LYS A 426 -7.01 18.01 -28.46
CA LYS A 426 -5.63 18.37 -28.84
C LYS A 426 -4.65 17.20 -28.85
N VAL A 427 -4.89 16.16 -28.06
CA VAL A 427 -3.98 15.02 -27.86
C VAL A 427 -4.65 13.73 -28.35
N ASP A 428 -3.91 12.90 -29.08
CA ASP A 428 -4.41 11.57 -29.45
C ASP A 428 -4.41 10.62 -28.23
N LEU A 429 -5.53 10.60 -27.52
CA LEU A 429 -5.78 9.72 -26.37
C LEU A 429 -5.63 8.23 -26.70
N ARG A 430 -5.82 7.84 -27.97
CA ARG A 430 -5.73 6.42 -28.38
C ARG A 430 -4.29 5.96 -28.32
N GLU A 431 -3.38 6.78 -28.83
CA GLU A 431 -1.96 6.49 -28.86
C GLU A 431 -1.32 6.69 -27.47
N HIS A 432 -1.44 7.89 -26.92
CA HIS A 432 -0.64 8.29 -25.77
C HIS A 432 -1.22 7.87 -24.40
N ALA A 433 -2.51 7.59 -24.30
CA ALA A 433 -3.11 7.08 -23.05
C ALA A 433 -3.38 5.58 -23.14
N VAL A 434 -4.23 5.15 -24.07
CA VAL A 434 -4.73 3.76 -24.10
C VAL A 434 -3.65 2.78 -24.57
N SER A 435 -3.01 3.04 -25.71
CA SER A 435 -2.02 2.12 -26.30
C SER A 435 -0.73 2.08 -25.47
N ALA A 436 -0.32 3.22 -24.91
CA ALA A 436 0.78 3.29 -23.96
C ALA A 436 0.52 2.45 -22.68
N ALA A 437 -0.66 2.57 -22.07
CA ALA A 437 -1.03 1.78 -20.90
C ALA A 437 -1.10 0.27 -21.22
N GLU A 438 -1.72 -0.10 -22.34
CA GLU A 438 -1.81 -1.49 -22.80
C GLU A 438 -0.42 -2.10 -23.04
N THR A 439 0.49 -1.33 -23.66
CA THR A 439 1.89 -1.73 -23.90
C THR A 439 2.61 -1.96 -22.57
N PHE A 440 2.52 -1.02 -21.64
CA PHE A 440 3.18 -1.14 -20.33
C PHE A 440 2.67 -2.35 -19.53
N ILE A 441 1.36 -2.56 -19.46
CA ILE A 441 0.77 -3.71 -18.75
C ILE A 441 1.20 -5.02 -19.41
N THR A 442 1.23 -5.08 -20.74
CA THR A 442 1.70 -6.26 -21.48
C THR A 442 3.17 -6.56 -21.20
N ASP A 443 4.02 -5.54 -21.21
CA ASP A 443 5.43 -5.63 -20.86
C ASP A 443 5.65 -6.06 -19.41
N PHE A 444 4.85 -5.52 -18.49
CA PHE A 444 4.86 -5.90 -17.08
C PHE A 444 4.51 -7.39 -16.91
N ILE A 445 3.41 -7.85 -17.52
CA ILE A 445 3.03 -9.28 -17.49
C ILE A 445 4.15 -10.13 -18.10
N SER A 446 4.75 -9.69 -19.21
CA SER A 446 5.84 -10.43 -19.87
C SER A 446 7.08 -10.57 -19.00
N THR A 447 7.42 -9.54 -18.22
CA THR A 447 8.59 -9.53 -17.32
C THR A 447 8.45 -10.55 -16.19
N ASN A 448 7.20 -10.85 -15.80
CA ASN A 448 6.88 -11.80 -14.76
C ASN A 448 6.75 -13.25 -15.26
N LYS A 449 6.91 -13.51 -16.57
CA LYS A 449 6.89 -14.89 -17.09
C LYS A 449 8.19 -15.60 -16.70
N PRO A 450 8.14 -16.88 -16.29
CA PRO A 450 9.34 -17.64 -15.92
C PRO A 450 10.31 -17.71 -17.10
N LYS A 451 11.59 -17.39 -16.84
CA LYS A 451 12.64 -17.45 -17.86
C LYS A 451 13.16 -18.89 -17.95
N THR A 452 13.00 -19.53 -19.10
CA THR A 452 13.65 -20.80 -19.41
C THR A 452 15.06 -20.54 -19.94
N THR A 453 16.10 -20.98 -19.23
CA THR A 453 17.48 -20.91 -19.71
C THR A 453 17.71 -21.94 -20.83
N PRO A 454 18.11 -21.56 -22.06
CA PRO A 454 18.23 -22.50 -23.17
C PRO A 454 19.45 -23.44 -23.16
N ASN A 455 20.37 -23.33 -22.19
CA ASN A 455 21.63 -24.09 -22.21
C ASN A 455 21.88 -24.81 -20.89
N GLY A 456 21.53 -26.09 -20.85
CA GLY A 456 21.89 -27.02 -19.79
C GLY A 456 21.37 -28.40 -20.14
N SER A 457 22.21 -29.23 -20.76
CA SER A 457 21.97 -30.66 -20.88
C SER A 457 21.99 -31.28 -19.49
N SER A 458 20.85 -31.31 -18.81
CA SER A 458 20.69 -32.09 -17.58
C SER A 458 19.42 -32.90 -17.68
N THR A 459 19.59 -34.21 -17.66
CA THR A 459 18.60 -35.29 -17.66
C THR A 459 17.72 -35.35 -16.40
N ASN A 460 17.51 -34.24 -15.69
CA ASN A 460 16.56 -34.14 -14.60
C ASN A 460 15.54 -33.05 -14.93
N ASN A 461 14.26 -33.43 -14.89
CA ASN A 461 13.09 -32.63 -15.26
C ASN A 461 12.85 -31.38 -14.37
N ASP A 462 13.82 -30.85 -13.64
CA ASP A 462 13.68 -29.65 -12.82
C ASP A 462 14.23 -28.43 -13.56
N ALA A 463 13.45 -27.95 -14.53
CA ALA A 463 13.59 -26.58 -15.03
C ALA A 463 13.44 -25.63 -13.82
N ASN A 464 14.56 -25.15 -13.30
CA ASN A 464 14.60 -24.21 -12.19
C ASN A 464 14.16 -22.84 -12.74
N ASN A 465 12.84 -22.62 -12.80
CA ASN A 465 12.27 -21.35 -13.25
C ASN A 465 12.83 -20.22 -12.37
N GLN A 466 13.66 -19.36 -12.95
CA GLN A 466 14.25 -18.25 -12.22
C GLN A 466 13.21 -17.15 -12.04
N ALA A 467 13.00 -16.72 -10.79
CA ALA A 467 12.15 -15.58 -10.47
C ALA A 467 12.67 -14.28 -11.12
N PRO A 468 11.80 -13.33 -11.48
CA PRO A 468 12.20 -11.99 -11.89
C PRO A 468 13.02 -11.32 -10.79
N SER A 469 14.08 -10.62 -11.18
CA SER A 469 14.96 -9.88 -10.26
C SER A 469 14.62 -8.39 -10.17
N ILE A 470 15.18 -7.67 -9.21
CA ILE A 470 15.00 -6.22 -9.11
C ILE A 470 15.55 -5.51 -10.35
N GLU A 471 16.68 -5.97 -10.88
CA GLU A 471 17.29 -5.44 -12.11
C GLU A 471 16.38 -5.63 -13.32
N ASP A 472 15.59 -6.70 -13.36
CA ASP A 472 14.60 -6.93 -14.41
C ASP A 472 13.48 -5.88 -14.38
N TYR A 473 12.96 -5.55 -13.19
CA TYR A 473 11.98 -4.47 -13.04
C TYR A 473 12.58 -3.08 -13.27
N ALA A 474 13.83 -2.84 -12.86
CA ALA A 474 14.53 -1.58 -13.13
C ALA A 474 14.66 -1.37 -14.66
N ARG A 475 15.01 -2.43 -15.41
CA ARG A 475 15.01 -2.41 -16.88
C ARG A 475 13.63 -2.18 -17.48
N LEU A 476 12.59 -2.83 -16.95
CA LEU A 476 11.20 -2.63 -17.39
C LEU A 476 10.79 -1.16 -17.27
N LEU A 477 11.00 -0.55 -16.11
CA LEU A 477 10.66 0.84 -15.83
C LEU A 477 11.48 1.80 -16.70
N ARG A 478 12.79 1.55 -16.83
CA ARG A 478 13.67 2.34 -17.69
C ARG A 478 13.23 2.33 -19.15
N ARG A 479 12.92 1.15 -19.68
CA ARG A 479 12.49 0.98 -21.07
C ARG A 479 11.19 1.75 -21.33
N ASN A 480 10.26 1.70 -20.38
CA ASN A 480 8.91 2.25 -20.55
C ASN A 480 8.73 3.68 -20.03
N ARG A 481 9.72 4.31 -19.38
CA ARG A 481 9.60 5.68 -18.82
C ARG A 481 9.18 6.73 -19.85
N HIS A 482 9.59 6.53 -21.11
CA HIS A 482 9.24 7.43 -22.22
C HIS A 482 7.74 7.47 -22.49
N LEU A 483 6.98 6.42 -22.15
CA LEU A 483 5.52 6.39 -22.30
C LEU A 483 4.87 7.46 -21.44
N LEU A 484 5.22 7.51 -20.14
CA LEU A 484 4.74 8.54 -19.23
C LEU A 484 5.26 9.93 -19.61
N TYR A 485 6.55 10.04 -19.96
CA TYR A 485 7.13 11.31 -20.37
C TYR A 485 6.43 11.88 -21.61
N ASN A 486 6.22 11.07 -22.64
CA ASN A 486 5.54 11.50 -23.86
C ASN A 486 4.11 11.95 -23.57
N TRP A 487 3.38 11.24 -22.71
CA TRP A 487 2.05 11.67 -22.28
C TRP A 487 2.07 13.05 -21.61
N LEU A 488 2.96 13.25 -20.64
CA LEU A 488 3.12 14.54 -19.95
C LEU A 488 3.58 15.65 -20.90
N HIS A 489 4.53 15.36 -21.79
CA HIS A 489 5.03 16.29 -22.82
C HIS A 489 3.91 16.77 -23.75
N GLN A 490 3.07 15.86 -24.24
CA GLN A 490 1.93 16.21 -25.10
C GLN A 490 0.92 17.10 -24.36
N ILE A 491 0.59 16.77 -23.10
CA ILE A 491 -0.29 17.61 -22.28
C ILE A 491 0.33 18.99 -22.03
N ALA A 492 1.60 19.04 -21.62
CA ALA A 492 2.27 20.28 -21.29
C ALA A 492 2.35 21.22 -22.51
N ASN A 493 2.64 20.67 -23.69
CA ASN A 493 2.77 21.45 -24.92
C ASN A 493 1.43 21.88 -25.53
N LEU A 494 0.43 21.01 -25.55
CA LEU A 494 -0.82 21.26 -26.27
C LEU A 494 -1.91 21.83 -25.34
N CYS A 495 -1.85 21.53 -24.04
CA CYS A 495 -2.84 21.89 -23.03
C CYS A 495 -2.21 22.71 -21.89
N PRO A 496 -1.70 23.93 -22.16
CA PRO A 496 -0.98 24.72 -21.16
C PRO A 496 -1.84 25.14 -19.96
N SER A 497 -3.16 25.28 -20.12
CA SER A 497 -4.07 25.57 -19.00
C SER A 497 -4.05 24.46 -17.95
N ILE A 498 -4.17 23.20 -18.41
CA ILE A 498 -4.11 22.02 -17.54
C ILE A 498 -2.74 21.93 -16.87
N SER A 499 -1.66 22.13 -17.64
CA SER A 499 -0.30 22.16 -17.09
C SER A 499 -0.14 23.21 -16.00
N SER A 500 -0.70 24.40 -16.20
CA SER A 500 -0.66 25.51 -15.24
C SER A 500 -1.44 25.20 -13.96
N ASP A 501 -2.62 24.58 -14.07
CA ASP A 501 -3.42 24.18 -12.91
C ASP A 501 -2.70 23.13 -12.05
N PHE A 502 -2.08 22.13 -12.68
CA PHE A 502 -1.28 21.12 -11.97
C PHE A 502 0.03 21.70 -11.41
N LEU A 503 0.66 22.65 -12.10
CA LEU A 503 1.83 23.36 -11.59
C LEU A 503 1.47 24.15 -10.33
N ALA A 504 0.36 24.89 -10.34
CA ALA A 504 -0.13 25.62 -9.17
C ALA A 504 -0.39 24.68 -8.00
N TRP A 505 -1.12 23.58 -8.24
CA TRP A 505 -1.36 22.56 -7.23
C TRP A 505 -0.08 21.93 -6.68
N ALA A 506 0.89 21.60 -7.54
CA ALA A 506 2.17 21.03 -7.13
C ALA A 506 2.96 22.01 -6.23
N LYS A 507 2.97 23.30 -6.60
CA LYS A 507 3.61 24.38 -5.82
C LYS A 507 2.92 24.61 -4.48
N ASP A 508 1.61 24.47 -4.40
CA ASP A 508 0.88 24.61 -3.14
C ASP A 508 1.06 23.37 -2.25
N SER A 509 0.98 22.18 -2.83
CA SER A 509 1.17 20.91 -2.11
C SER A 509 2.58 20.77 -1.55
N ILE A 510 3.63 21.16 -2.30
CA ILE A 510 5.01 21.01 -1.82
C ILE A 510 5.31 21.92 -0.61
N LYS A 511 4.57 23.03 -0.45
CA LYS A 511 4.74 23.94 0.70
C LYS A 511 4.40 23.26 2.02
N LEU A 512 3.55 22.23 2.01
CA LEU A 512 3.22 21.44 3.20
C LEU A 512 4.45 20.74 3.81
N PHE A 513 5.50 20.52 3.02
CA PHE A 513 6.75 19.93 3.47
C PHE A 513 7.76 20.98 3.97
N ARG A 514 7.43 22.28 3.97
CA ARG A 514 8.34 23.34 4.42
C ARG A 514 8.32 23.47 5.93
N LEU A 515 9.50 23.47 6.53
CA LEU A 515 9.67 23.88 7.91
C LEU A 515 9.58 25.41 8.02
N HIS A 516 8.53 25.93 8.67
CA HIS A 516 8.27 27.37 8.79
C HIS A 516 9.15 28.05 9.85
N GLN A 517 9.67 27.30 10.82
CA GLN A 517 10.66 27.75 11.80
C GLN A 517 11.63 26.58 12.10
N PRO A 518 12.93 26.68 11.79
CA PRO A 518 13.89 25.65 12.18
C PRO A 518 14.03 25.67 13.71
N PRO A 519 13.68 24.58 14.43
CA PRO A 519 13.90 24.55 15.87
C PRO A 519 15.40 24.54 16.15
N PRO A 520 15.88 25.21 17.23
CA PRO A 520 17.26 25.04 17.66
C PRO A 520 17.47 23.56 18.05
N PRO A 521 18.58 22.92 17.63
CA PRO A 521 18.86 21.54 18.03
C PRO A 521 19.01 21.50 19.56
N PRO A 522 18.26 20.62 20.27
CA PRO A 522 18.26 20.61 21.73
C PRO A 522 19.62 20.20 22.31
N ILE A 523 20.25 19.19 21.70
CA ILE A 523 21.66 18.79 21.92
C ILE A 523 22.16 18.25 20.57
N PRO A 524 23.09 18.94 19.88
CA PRO A 524 23.67 18.42 18.64
C PRO A 524 24.53 17.19 18.94
N ASP A 525 24.25 16.08 18.25
CA ASP A 525 25.13 14.91 18.22
C ASP A 525 26.14 15.10 17.08
N PRO A 526 27.45 15.24 17.37
CA PRO A 526 28.47 15.53 16.36
C PRO A 526 28.59 14.45 15.27
N ASP A 527 28.12 13.22 15.52
CA ASP A 527 28.29 12.08 14.63
C ASP A 527 27.07 11.79 13.73
N THR A 528 26.01 12.62 13.77
CA THR A 528 24.78 12.35 13.00
C THR A 528 24.51 13.36 11.88
N THR A 529 24.15 12.86 10.69
CA THR A 529 23.61 13.63 9.55
C THR A 529 22.19 14.15 9.80
N ARG A 530 21.57 13.78 10.94
CA ARG A 530 20.16 14.04 11.30
C ARG A 530 19.99 15.38 11.99
N HIS A 531 20.36 16.47 11.31
CA HIS A 531 20.39 17.82 11.88
C HIS A 531 19.03 18.37 12.34
N THR A 532 17.91 17.72 11.99
CA THR A 532 16.55 18.21 12.31
C THR A 532 15.79 17.45 13.38
N ALA A 533 16.33 16.37 13.97
CA ALA A 533 15.62 15.56 14.96
C ALA A 533 14.22 15.11 14.48
N ALA A 534 13.13 15.66 15.04
CA ALA A 534 11.74 15.43 14.64
C ALA A 534 11.12 16.61 13.84
N GLY A 535 11.96 17.53 13.35
CA GLY A 535 11.53 18.72 12.62
C GLY A 535 10.60 19.61 13.44
N ALA A 536 9.47 20.04 12.88
CA ALA A 536 8.50 20.90 13.58
C ALA A 536 7.94 20.26 14.87
N LEU A 537 7.97 18.93 14.99
CA LEU A 537 7.49 18.19 16.15
C LEU A 537 8.51 18.03 17.27
N THR A 538 9.74 18.52 17.11
CA THR A 538 10.80 18.43 18.12
C THR A 538 10.36 18.98 19.49
N GLN A 539 9.89 20.23 19.55
CA GLN A 539 9.47 20.85 20.82
C GLN A 539 8.18 20.23 21.41
N PRO A 540 7.13 19.96 20.60
CA PRO A 540 5.95 19.24 21.07
C PRO A 540 6.25 17.86 21.67
N LEU A 541 7.09 17.05 21.01
CA LEU A 541 7.44 15.72 21.49
C LEU A 541 8.31 15.77 22.76
N GLN A 542 9.23 16.74 22.83
CA GLN A 542 10.00 17.00 24.04
C GLN A 542 9.10 17.37 25.22
N THR A 543 8.08 18.19 24.99
CA THR A 543 7.09 18.58 26.00
C THR A 543 6.26 17.38 26.46
N LEU A 544 5.84 16.53 25.51
CA LEU A 544 5.10 15.30 25.80
C LEU A 544 5.95 14.36 26.66
N PHE A 545 7.23 14.14 26.32
CA PHE A 545 8.14 13.33 27.11
C PHE A 545 8.34 13.88 28.54
N ALA A 546 8.57 15.19 28.66
CA ALA A 546 8.78 15.85 29.95
C ALA A 546 7.55 15.78 30.88
N SER A 547 6.34 15.65 30.32
CA SER A 547 5.10 15.50 31.09
C SER A 547 4.90 14.11 31.69
N LEU A 548 5.69 13.11 31.29
CA LEU A 548 5.56 11.74 31.78
C LEU A 548 6.12 11.56 33.19
N PRO A 549 5.62 10.58 33.97
CA PRO A 549 6.21 10.20 35.24
C PRO A 549 7.70 9.87 35.12
N PRO A 550 8.58 10.40 36.01
CA PRO A 550 10.02 10.15 35.94
C PRO A 550 10.42 8.66 36.01
N SER A 551 9.55 7.81 36.57
CA SER A 551 9.76 6.35 36.63
C SER A 551 9.76 5.68 35.25
N LEU A 552 9.09 6.25 34.25
CA LEU A 552 9.01 5.69 32.90
C LEU A 552 10.18 6.11 32.01
N HIS A 553 10.84 7.23 32.34
CA HIS A 553 11.91 7.81 31.51
C HIS A 553 13.04 6.82 31.20
N PRO A 554 13.61 6.05 32.15
CA PRO A 554 14.71 5.13 31.84
C PRO A 554 14.32 4.06 30.81
N SER A 555 13.10 3.51 30.92
CA SER A 555 12.62 2.49 29.99
C SER A 555 12.36 3.07 28.60
N ILE A 556 11.81 4.28 28.52
CA ILE A 556 11.57 4.97 27.25
C ILE A 556 12.90 5.29 26.58
N LEU A 557 13.86 5.90 27.29
CA LEU A 557 15.18 6.25 26.76
C LEU A 557 15.90 5.01 26.20
N SER A 558 15.91 3.91 26.95
CA SER A 558 16.51 2.65 26.47
C SER A 558 15.87 2.13 25.18
N THR A 559 14.55 2.26 25.04
CA THR A 559 13.83 1.85 23.82
C THR A 559 14.14 2.80 22.66
N LEU A 560 14.21 4.11 22.91
CA LEU A 560 14.54 5.12 21.90
C LEU A 560 15.97 4.95 21.38
N ASP A 561 16.95 4.67 22.24
CA ASP A 561 18.34 4.43 21.84
C ASP A 561 18.47 3.15 21.00
N ALA A 562 17.79 2.07 21.42
CA ALA A 562 17.75 0.83 20.64
C ALA A 562 17.10 1.04 19.26
N HIS A 563 16.04 1.85 19.19
CA HIS A 563 15.37 2.17 17.93
C HIS A 563 16.19 3.10 17.04
N ALA A 564 16.90 4.08 17.62
CA ALA A 564 17.82 4.93 16.88
C ALA A 564 18.95 4.11 16.21
N ALA A 565 19.54 3.17 16.96
CA ALA A 565 20.55 2.24 16.44
C ALA A 565 19.98 1.33 15.34
N TYR A 566 18.74 0.85 15.51
CA TYR A 566 18.03 0.07 14.49
C TYR A 566 17.85 0.86 13.19
N LEU A 567 17.42 2.12 13.25
CA LEU A 567 17.26 2.97 12.06
C LEU A 567 18.59 3.19 11.32
N THR A 568 19.67 3.47 12.05
CA THR A 568 21.01 3.62 11.47
C THR A 568 21.50 2.33 10.79
N ALA A 569 21.23 1.17 11.37
CA ALA A 569 21.54 -0.11 10.76
C ALA A 569 20.72 -0.36 9.47
N LEU A 570 19.44 0.05 9.45
CA LEU A 570 18.61 -0.04 8.25
C LEU A 570 19.06 0.90 7.13
N GLU A 571 19.46 2.13 7.44
CA GLU A 571 20.02 3.08 6.48
C GLU A 571 21.28 2.50 5.81
N SER A 572 22.20 1.97 6.62
CA SER A 572 23.44 1.35 6.16
C SER A 572 23.14 0.14 5.25
N LEU A 573 22.19 -0.71 5.64
CA LEU A 573 21.77 -1.87 4.86
C LEU A 573 21.10 -1.44 3.54
N SER A 574 20.25 -0.42 3.58
CA SER A 574 19.59 0.13 2.39
C SER A 574 20.62 0.63 1.37
N LEU A 575 21.61 1.40 1.83
CA LEU A 575 22.68 1.92 0.98
C LEU A 575 23.51 0.79 0.36
N ALA A 576 23.89 -0.22 1.14
CA ALA A 576 24.63 -1.38 0.66
C ALA A 576 23.84 -2.19 -0.39
N ARG A 577 22.54 -2.38 -0.19
CA ARG A 577 21.65 -3.05 -1.17
C ARG A 577 21.53 -2.27 -2.46
N MET A 578 21.44 -0.94 -2.39
CA MET A 578 21.45 -0.10 -3.60
C MET A 578 22.76 -0.24 -4.37
N GLN A 579 23.90 -0.23 -3.67
CA GLN A 579 25.20 -0.39 -4.31
C GLN A 579 25.31 -1.73 -5.02
N HIS A 580 24.87 -2.83 -4.39
CA HIS A 580 24.86 -4.15 -5.02
C HIS A 580 24.05 -4.18 -6.32
N ILE A 581 22.87 -3.53 -6.34
CA ILE A 581 22.06 -3.43 -7.56
C ILE A 581 22.76 -2.61 -8.64
N LEU A 582 23.49 -1.55 -8.27
CA LEU A 582 24.27 -0.77 -9.23
C LEU A 582 25.45 -1.57 -9.79
N ASP A 583 26.13 -2.35 -8.96
CA ASP A 583 27.28 -3.18 -9.34
C ASP A 583 26.90 -4.31 -10.31
N ASP A 584 25.71 -4.90 -10.14
CA ASP A 584 25.18 -5.96 -11.02
C ASP A 584 24.63 -5.41 -12.36
N MET A 585 24.60 -4.10 -12.54
CA MET A 585 24.14 -3.49 -13.78
C MET A 585 25.30 -3.32 -14.78
N PRO A 586 25.07 -3.61 -16.08
CA PRO A 586 26.14 -3.61 -17.07
C PRO A 586 26.87 -2.26 -17.20
N PRO A 587 28.16 -2.25 -17.55
CA PRO A 587 28.93 -1.02 -17.75
C PRO A 587 28.28 -0.16 -18.85
N GLY A 588 27.78 1.02 -18.47
CA GLY A 588 26.82 1.83 -19.24
C GLY A 588 25.50 2.10 -18.50
N GLY A 589 25.34 1.50 -17.32
CA GLY A 589 24.20 1.68 -16.42
C GLY A 589 22.94 0.97 -16.93
N ILE A 590 21.76 1.43 -16.48
CA ILE A 590 20.45 0.79 -16.74
C ILE A 590 20.09 0.70 -18.25
N LEU A 591 20.87 1.32 -19.15
CA LEU A 591 20.64 1.33 -20.61
C LEU A 591 21.48 0.30 -21.39
N ALA A 592 22.48 -0.32 -20.78
CA ALA A 592 23.35 -1.25 -21.49
C ALA A 592 22.71 -2.63 -21.67
N ALA A 593 22.99 -3.27 -22.82
CA ALA A 593 22.58 -4.64 -23.11
C ALA A 593 23.18 -5.60 -22.05
N PRO A 594 22.50 -6.71 -21.72
CA PRO A 594 23.01 -7.65 -20.71
C PRO A 594 24.43 -8.09 -21.07
N SER A 595 25.38 -7.81 -20.18
CA SER A 595 26.74 -8.32 -20.32
C SER A 595 26.74 -9.82 -20.00
N PRO A 596 27.50 -10.66 -20.74
CA PRO A 596 27.59 -12.10 -20.50
C PRO A 596 28.45 -12.47 -19.26
N SER A 597 28.83 -11.50 -18.42
CA SER A 597 29.71 -11.72 -17.27
C SER A 597 28.96 -12.34 -16.07
N PRO A 598 29.56 -13.28 -15.32
CA PRO A 598 28.85 -14.20 -14.44
C PRO A 598 28.87 -13.76 -12.96
N SER A 599 28.32 -12.59 -12.60
CA SER A 599 27.83 -12.45 -11.22
C SER A 599 26.50 -13.21 -11.15
N ASN A 600 26.60 -14.49 -10.78
CA ASN A 600 25.50 -15.46 -10.85
C ASN A 600 24.38 -15.23 -9.80
N LYS A 601 24.25 -14.02 -9.22
CA LYS A 601 23.33 -13.72 -8.12
C LYS A 601 22.65 -12.36 -8.32
N LYS A 602 21.63 -12.33 -9.18
CA LYS A 602 20.73 -11.17 -9.30
C LYS A 602 20.13 -10.79 -7.93
N SER A 603 19.93 -9.50 -7.68
CA SER A 603 19.48 -9.02 -6.38
C SER A 603 18.05 -9.46 -6.07
N ILE A 604 17.88 -10.08 -4.89
CA ILE A 604 16.58 -10.48 -4.31
C ILE A 604 16.07 -9.40 -3.35
N CYS A 605 16.97 -8.56 -2.81
CA CYS A 605 16.66 -7.49 -1.85
C CYS A 605 17.02 -6.14 -2.44
N GLY A 606 16.15 -5.13 -2.25
CA GLY A 606 16.47 -3.78 -2.66
C GLY A 606 16.51 -2.77 -1.51
N PRO A 607 16.87 -1.52 -1.84
CA PRO A 607 16.94 -0.43 -0.87
C PRO A 607 15.57 0.01 -0.39
N GLY A 608 15.57 0.77 0.71
CA GLY A 608 14.40 1.42 1.29
C GLY A 608 14.10 0.93 2.70
N ILE A 609 14.18 1.84 3.67
CA ILE A 609 13.75 1.60 5.06
C ILE A 609 12.27 1.22 5.10
N PHE A 610 11.45 1.85 4.25
CA PHE A 610 10.00 1.62 4.18
C PHE A 610 9.63 0.15 3.97
N LEU A 611 10.43 -0.64 3.25
CA LEU A 611 10.17 -2.08 3.05
C LEU A 611 10.38 -2.87 4.34
N SER A 612 11.39 -2.49 5.13
CA SER A 612 11.65 -3.13 6.42
C SER A 612 10.54 -2.80 7.41
N ARG A 613 10.03 -1.55 7.38
CA ARG A 613 8.88 -1.11 8.17
C ARG A 613 7.59 -1.79 7.74
N TRP A 614 7.35 -1.91 6.44
CA TRP A 614 6.21 -2.68 5.93
C TRP A 614 6.30 -4.15 6.33
N GLN A 615 7.46 -4.80 6.14
CA GLN A 615 7.65 -6.20 6.55
C GLN A 615 7.46 -6.39 8.05
N GLN A 616 7.84 -5.42 8.88
CA GLN A 616 7.57 -5.45 10.33
C GLN A 616 6.06 -5.51 10.62
N LEU A 617 5.24 -4.67 9.98
CA LEU A 617 3.77 -4.71 10.16
C LEU A 617 3.17 -6.06 9.74
N LEU A 618 3.73 -6.69 8.70
CA LEU A 618 3.34 -8.04 8.29
C LEU A 618 3.75 -9.06 9.35
N ASP A 619 5.00 -9.01 9.80
CA ASP A 619 5.56 -9.93 10.78
C ASP A 619 4.80 -9.89 12.12
N GLU A 620 4.41 -8.69 12.58
CA GLU A 620 3.69 -8.47 13.84
C GLU A 620 2.19 -8.79 13.76
N THR A 621 1.64 -9.03 12.57
CA THR A 621 0.22 -9.35 12.40
C THR A 621 -0.13 -10.63 13.17
N VAL A 622 -1.10 -10.56 14.07
CA VAL A 622 -1.54 -11.71 14.87
C VAL A 622 -2.34 -12.70 14.01
N VAL A 623 -2.07 -14.00 14.21
CA VAL A 623 -2.67 -15.10 13.45
C VAL A 623 -3.10 -16.23 14.40
N ALA A 624 -4.26 -16.85 14.15
CA ALA A 624 -4.78 -17.91 15.00
C ALA A 624 -3.83 -19.12 15.11
N PRO A 625 -3.87 -19.89 16.21
CA PRO A 625 -3.15 -21.15 16.36
C PRO A 625 -3.43 -22.13 15.20
N GLU A 626 -2.42 -22.90 14.81
CA GLU A 626 -2.54 -23.90 13.73
C GLU A 626 -3.27 -25.16 14.20
N ALA A 627 -2.89 -25.70 15.35
CA ALA A 627 -3.53 -26.84 15.99
C ALA A 627 -4.74 -26.41 16.84
N SER A 628 -5.55 -27.38 17.29
CA SER A 628 -6.74 -27.13 18.12
C SER A 628 -6.46 -26.28 19.37
N SER A 629 -5.29 -26.45 19.97
CA SER A 629 -4.75 -25.59 21.02
C SER A 629 -3.27 -25.32 20.77
N GLY A 630 -2.82 -24.10 21.08
CA GLY A 630 -1.44 -23.69 20.88
C GLY A 630 -1.26 -22.18 21.04
N PRO A 631 -0.01 -21.69 21.08
CA PRO A 631 0.25 -20.27 21.17
C PRO A 631 -0.32 -19.55 19.94
N VAL A 632 -0.83 -18.33 20.18
CA VAL A 632 -1.16 -17.41 19.10
C VAL A 632 0.11 -17.14 18.28
N ARG A 633 -0.04 -17.20 16.96
CA ARG A 633 1.06 -17.04 16.00
C ARG A 633 1.10 -15.62 15.48
N THR A 634 2.16 -15.30 14.77
CA THR A 634 2.38 -14.02 14.10
C THR A 634 2.54 -14.21 12.59
N GLY A 635 2.47 -13.12 11.82
CA GLY A 635 2.67 -13.14 10.38
C GLY A 635 4.05 -13.69 10.00
N ARG A 636 5.04 -13.49 10.87
CA ARG A 636 6.36 -14.11 10.76
C ARG A 636 6.31 -15.63 10.82
N ASP A 637 5.52 -16.20 11.74
CA ASP A 637 5.43 -17.65 11.93
C ASP A 637 4.74 -18.34 10.74
N VAL A 638 3.81 -17.62 10.10
CA VAL A 638 3.08 -18.11 8.91
C VAL A 638 3.69 -17.66 7.59
N LYS A 639 4.91 -17.11 7.63
CA LYS A 639 5.57 -16.57 6.46
C LYS A 639 5.90 -17.69 5.46
N GLY A 640 5.19 -17.65 4.34
CA GLY A 640 5.27 -18.69 3.31
C GLY A 640 4.68 -20.04 3.73
N ALA A 641 3.80 -20.06 4.75
CA ALA A 641 2.85 -21.16 4.86
C ALA A 641 2.04 -21.22 3.56
N PRO A 642 1.75 -22.41 3.00
CA PRO A 642 0.89 -22.51 1.84
C PRO A 642 -0.42 -21.79 2.16
N LEU A 643 -0.77 -20.80 1.33
CA LEU A 643 -2.04 -20.09 1.42
C LEU A 643 -3.15 -21.14 1.53
N ALA A 644 -4.17 -20.88 2.35
CA ALA A 644 -5.32 -21.75 2.52
C ALA A 644 -5.71 -22.40 1.18
N LEU A 645 -5.57 -23.73 1.14
CA LEU A 645 -5.62 -24.53 -0.08
C LEU A 645 -6.89 -24.19 -0.86
N GLY A 646 -6.69 -23.69 -2.07
CA GLY A 646 -7.76 -23.25 -2.97
C GLY A 646 -7.28 -22.43 -4.17
N LYS A 647 -6.00 -22.04 -4.25
CA LYS A 647 -5.50 -21.25 -5.38
C LYS A 647 -4.75 -22.11 -6.41
N VAL A 648 -5.36 -22.23 -7.59
CA VAL A 648 -4.74 -22.24 -8.94
C VAL A 648 -3.23 -22.47 -8.93
N GLY A 649 -2.78 -23.72 -8.98
CA GLY A 649 -1.35 -24.00 -9.01
C GLY A 649 -0.89 -25.40 -8.68
N ALA A 650 -1.69 -26.45 -8.92
CA ALA A 650 -1.11 -27.80 -9.10
C ALA A 650 -0.34 -27.93 -10.44
N GLY A 651 0.05 -26.81 -11.05
CA GLY A 651 1.18 -26.73 -11.97
C GLY A 651 2.32 -26.05 -11.21
N ARG A 652 3.51 -26.66 -11.22
CA ARG A 652 4.75 -26.16 -10.58
C ARG A 652 4.73 -24.65 -10.42
N GLU A 653 4.74 -24.17 -9.17
CA GLU A 653 4.90 -22.75 -8.89
C GLU A 653 6.08 -22.18 -9.71
N ALA A 654 5.88 -21.00 -10.29
CA ALA A 654 6.88 -20.40 -11.17
C ALA A 654 8.20 -20.13 -10.43
N TRP A 655 8.17 -19.93 -9.12
CA TRP A 655 9.31 -19.89 -8.20
C TRP A 655 8.78 -20.07 -6.77
N ASP A 656 9.66 -20.34 -5.80
CA ASP A 656 9.33 -20.43 -4.37
C ASP A 656 9.42 -19.04 -3.70
N PRO A 657 8.29 -18.35 -3.44
CA PRO A 657 8.31 -17.03 -2.80
C PRO A 657 8.79 -17.12 -1.34
N ARG A 658 8.58 -18.25 -0.66
CA ARG A 658 8.99 -18.43 0.74
C ARG A 658 10.50 -18.48 0.86
N GLY A 659 11.15 -19.33 0.06
CA GLY A 659 12.61 -19.43 0.03
C GLY A 659 13.25 -18.08 -0.26
N LEU A 660 12.69 -17.32 -1.20
CA LEU A 660 13.17 -15.98 -1.56
C LEU A 660 12.94 -14.96 -0.44
N ALA A 661 11.77 -14.96 0.21
CA ALA A 661 11.48 -14.03 1.30
C ALA A 661 12.33 -14.31 2.55
N LEU A 662 12.55 -15.59 2.89
CA LEU A 662 13.45 -15.98 3.97
C LEU A 662 14.90 -15.63 3.65
N ALA A 663 15.33 -15.79 2.39
CA ALA A 663 16.65 -15.34 1.95
C ALA A 663 16.77 -13.81 2.04
N ALA A 664 15.70 -13.07 1.73
CA ALA A 664 15.70 -11.62 1.72
C ALA A 664 15.79 -10.97 3.11
N GLU A 665 15.35 -11.70 4.14
CA GLU A 665 15.43 -11.27 5.54
C GLU A 665 16.76 -11.62 6.21
N ARG A 666 17.59 -12.46 5.59
CA ARG A 666 18.90 -12.78 6.16
C ARG A 666 19.73 -11.51 6.30
N GLY A 667 20.14 -11.21 7.52
CA GLY A 667 20.94 -10.02 7.84
C GLY A 667 20.13 -8.73 7.98
N VAL A 668 18.79 -8.76 7.93
CA VAL A 668 17.97 -7.60 8.29
C VAL A 668 17.95 -7.47 9.83
N PRO A 669 18.33 -6.31 10.40
CA PRO A 669 18.24 -6.05 11.83
C PRO A 669 16.82 -6.29 12.36
N ARG A 670 16.71 -6.79 13.59
CA ARG A 670 15.40 -6.99 14.24
C ARG A 670 14.92 -5.67 14.83
N ALA A 671 13.66 -5.32 14.59
CA ALA A 671 13.05 -4.16 15.22
C ALA A 671 12.98 -4.34 16.75
N PRO A 672 13.30 -3.31 17.55
CA PRO A 672 13.15 -3.36 18.99
C PRO A 672 11.66 -3.31 19.39
N GLY A 673 11.34 -3.78 20.59
CA GLY A 673 9.98 -3.68 21.14
C GLY A 673 9.66 -2.26 21.56
N VAL A 674 8.63 -1.66 20.96
CA VAL A 674 8.28 -0.24 21.14
C VAL A 674 7.02 0.00 21.99
N ALA A 675 6.40 -1.07 22.52
CA ALA A 675 5.13 -1.01 23.25
C ALA A 675 5.13 0.03 24.39
N VAL A 676 6.20 0.09 25.18
CA VAL A 676 6.34 1.05 26.29
C VAL A 676 6.21 2.51 25.81
N VAL A 677 6.75 2.84 24.63
CA VAL A 677 6.68 4.18 24.05
C VAL A 677 5.26 4.47 23.55
N VAL A 678 4.66 3.51 22.86
CA VAL A 678 3.30 3.65 22.30
C VAL A 678 2.26 3.77 23.40
N GLU A 679 2.34 2.96 24.45
CA GLU A 679 1.44 3.01 25.61
C GLU A 679 1.57 4.32 26.39
N ALA A 680 2.79 4.84 26.55
CA ALA A 680 3.02 6.06 27.31
C ALA A 680 2.69 7.35 26.52
N MET A 681 2.90 7.37 25.21
CA MET A 681 2.89 8.61 24.41
C MET A 681 1.95 8.59 23.20
N GLY A 682 1.37 7.45 22.83
CA GLY A 682 0.56 7.29 21.62
C GLY A 682 -0.70 8.16 21.60
N GLU A 683 -1.44 8.19 22.70
CA GLU A 683 -2.66 9.02 22.81
C GLU A 683 -2.34 10.52 22.73
N GLY A 684 -1.35 10.98 23.50
CA GLY A 684 -0.91 12.38 23.47
C GLY A 684 -0.38 12.81 22.09
N PHE A 685 0.27 11.89 21.36
CA PHE A 685 0.67 12.12 19.97
C PHE A 685 -0.54 12.26 19.03
N ARG A 686 -1.54 11.38 19.15
CA ARG A 686 -2.78 11.47 18.36
C ARG A 686 -3.50 12.79 18.59
N GLU A 687 -3.64 13.22 19.84
CA GLU A 687 -4.24 14.52 20.18
C GLU A 687 -3.44 15.70 19.63
N LEU A 688 -2.11 15.61 19.69
CA LEU A 688 -1.23 16.61 19.09
C LEU A 688 -1.46 16.73 17.59
N VAL A 689 -1.46 15.61 16.85
CA VAL A 689 -1.73 15.60 15.40
C VAL A 689 -3.15 16.08 15.11
N GLY A 690 -4.15 15.63 15.88
CA GLY A 690 -5.53 16.08 15.74
C GLY A 690 -5.69 17.60 15.88
N ARG A 691 -4.96 18.22 16.82
CA ARG A 691 -4.91 19.69 16.95
C ARG A 691 -4.23 20.36 15.75
N LEU A 692 -3.16 19.78 15.21
CA LEU A 692 -2.47 20.32 14.03
C LEU A 692 -3.31 20.24 12.76
N VAL A 693 -4.17 19.23 12.64
CA VAL A 693 -5.10 19.05 11.50
C VAL A 693 -6.34 19.93 11.66
N ARG A 694 -6.76 20.22 12.90
CA ARG A 694 -7.88 21.13 13.20
C ARG A 694 -7.49 22.60 13.05
N ASN A 695 -6.38 23.00 13.66
CA ASN A 695 -5.88 24.35 13.54
C ASN A 695 -5.26 24.45 12.17
N GLU A 696 -6.01 25.08 11.25
CA GLU A 696 -5.66 25.19 9.84
C GLU A 696 -4.16 25.45 9.63
N GLY A 697 -3.45 26.20 10.49
CA GLY A 697 -1.99 26.44 10.51
C GLY A 697 -1.00 25.53 9.72
N ALA A 698 -0.93 24.20 9.97
CA ALA A 698 0.02 23.32 9.26
C ALA A 698 -0.47 22.89 7.87
N TRP A 699 -1.79 22.93 7.67
CA TRP A 699 -2.51 22.55 6.46
C TRP A 699 -3.27 23.76 5.87
N ALA A 700 -2.89 24.98 6.28
CA ALA A 700 -3.70 26.22 6.21
C ALA A 700 -3.86 26.78 4.82
N GLY A 701 -3.10 26.24 3.88
CA GLY A 701 -2.98 26.82 2.55
C GLY A 701 -4.17 26.56 1.65
N VAL A 702 -5.14 25.72 2.01
CA VAL A 702 -6.10 25.19 0.99
C VAL A 702 -7.54 24.94 1.47
N VAL A 703 -8.11 25.82 2.30
CA VAL A 703 -9.58 25.93 2.40
C VAL A 703 -10.03 27.30 1.94
#